data_AF-H8Z1W0-F1
#
_entry.id   AF-H8Z1W0-F1
#
_cell.length_a   1.000
_cell.length_b   1.000
_cell.length_c   1.000
_cell.angle_alpha   90.00
_cell.angle_beta   90.00
_cell.angle_gamma   90.00
#
_symmetry.space_group_name_H-M   'P 1'
#
loop_
_entity.id
_entity.type
_entity.pdbx_description
1 polymer ?
#
loop_
_entity_poly.entity_id
_entity_poly.type
_entity_poly.pdbx_seq_one_letter_code
_entity_poly.pdbx_strand_id
1 'polypeptide(L)'
;MSQLLRRLRALHPIRGYVERLTPTHVEGWVLHRGGRPIRLSLHLGHRRYPLTPVWSQRLDVAAREGERFAQAGFYCRLDPSLTAAAPSADAQAAIQIRANGRRLPQAPAATAARAERRQHWAALRALNAQLLDQPEAAVFPQACAIERQLGLSATARRDYWRSIIPLLCQQGEGQALASLAELPAWCAAEPTASAWERSLALVPPALRSDQAGLAQALDQLAQQPAQGWLNTECLRFAIGRLLVTDPAKPADPSRLAALQQAFLELLAGIGTDAFSRLYDLGLIDSLILLLRATQDAPPAQREALITAAIHCYGLCPSFWERLDRAWVAHPAALDAPLQAAQAQWQALHAAWCAPEPSPAQRLHALSAPLQAFARWGAADSIAFLHHLLGPLHSAPTPVPPEAEPLLALLDQLSPAEHERRRGWHQGATLWPPGVPTQAAHRIERLSAPQRLADLADAPLVVIAVLRNEATLLPHFLAHYRQLGIHRFIIIDNGSDDGSRETLLVQPDVLLYHAPGEYRHAQYGVAWQQAALGNLCAGQWTLLVDADEFLVYPGYPERPLTRLLSALDDQGRDAALTPLIDRYPQGDLADADFSRQAPMRAAPCHDRQPLLRWRLGSGNYSNAETQLSALRHRLLPEAAPNAFTAQKYALVRYRPWMRYAQGLHDVANARVGDLGLRLLHFKYHAGFRERVRVEIERGQHFDGAREYQGYWGMERGGFWDSEKSVEGCRLPLAAQKNK
;
A
#
# COMPACT_ATOMS: atom_id res chain seq x y z
N MET A 1 21.27 -10.17 41.34
CA MET A 1 20.86 -8.80 40.95
C MET A 1 19.35 -8.49 41.09
N SER A 2 18.44 -9.47 41.26
CA SER A 2 16.98 -9.25 41.15
C SER A 2 16.23 -8.82 42.43
N GLN A 3 16.72 -9.14 43.64
CA GLN A 3 16.06 -8.73 44.90
C GLN A 3 16.35 -7.28 45.30
N LEU A 4 17.55 -6.77 45.02
CA LEU A 4 17.93 -5.38 45.32
C LEU A 4 17.17 -4.39 44.42
N LEU A 5 16.99 -4.71 43.13
CA LEU A 5 16.15 -3.93 42.21
C LEU A 5 14.65 -3.99 42.57
N ARG A 6 14.14 -5.12 43.09
CA ARG A 6 12.76 -5.19 43.63
C ARG A 6 12.59 -4.36 44.91
N ARG A 7 13.58 -4.35 45.81
CA ARG A 7 13.57 -3.51 47.03
C ARG A 7 13.75 -2.02 46.71
N LEU A 8 14.58 -1.66 45.73
CA LEU A 8 14.75 -0.27 45.28
C LEU A 8 13.51 0.27 44.53
N ARG A 9 12.81 -0.57 43.76
CA ARG A 9 11.51 -0.22 43.13
C ARG A 9 10.37 -0.04 44.15
N ALA A 10 10.55 -0.43 45.41
CA ALA A 10 9.56 -0.30 46.50
C ALA A 10 9.69 0.99 47.33
N LEU A 11 10.75 1.80 47.15
CA LEU A 11 11.04 2.98 47.99
C LEU A 11 10.11 4.18 47.79
N HIS A 12 9.12 4.05 46.90
CA HIS A 12 8.53 5.19 46.24
C HIS A 12 7.03 4.95 46.00
N PRO A 13 6.17 5.26 46.99
CA PRO A 13 4.75 4.88 46.97
C PRO A 13 3.93 5.60 45.89
N ILE A 14 4.47 6.67 45.31
CA ILE A 14 3.84 7.49 44.28
C ILE A 14 4.53 7.23 42.93
N ARG A 15 3.74 6.91 41.90
CA ARG A 15 4.21 6.83 40.50
C ARG A 15 3.32 7.68 39.63
N GLY A 16 3.90 8.29 38.61
CA GLY A 16 3.21 9.16 37.69
C GLY A 16 4.19 10.07 36.99
N TYR A 17 3.69 10.82 36.02
CA TYR A 17 4.42 11.89 35.34
C TYR A 17 3.45 12.95 34.85
N VAL A 18 3.97 14.14 34.61
CA VAL A 18 3.24 15.22 33.94
C VAL A 18 3.36 14.99 32.44
N GLU A 19 2.22 14.85 31.76
CA GLU A 19 2.17 14.70 30.30
C GLU A 19 2.24 16.05 29.61
N ARG A 20 1.52 17.04 30.14
CA ARG A 20 1.44 18.37 29.57
C ARG A 20 1.28 19.41 30.67
N LEU A 21 2.05 20.50 30.57
CA LEU A 21 1.97 21.68 31.41
C LEU A 21 1.90 22.89 30.49
N THR A 22 0.84 23.69 30.63
CA THR A 22 0.62 24.92 29.86
C THR A 22 0.35 26.08 30.83
N PRO A 23 0.26 27.33 30.36
CA PRO A 23 -0.14 28.45 31.23
C PRO A 23 -1.54 28.30 31.85
N THR A 24 -2.44 27.52 31.26
CA THR A 24 -3.86 27.47 31.68
C THR A 24 -4.25 26.16 32.34
N HIS A 25 -3.46 25.10 32.20
CA HIS A 25 -3.74 23.80 32.80
C HIS A 25 -2.51 22.89 32.88
N VAL A 26 -2.64 21.85 33.68
CA VAL A 26 -1.69 20.73 33.78
C VAL A 26 -2.43 19.40 33.80
N GLU A 27 -1.88 18.40 33.11
CA GLU A 27 -2.43 17.05 33.07
C GLU A 27 -1.34 15.97 33.07
N GLY A 28 -1.75 14.76 33.48
CA GLY A 28 -0.91 13.58 33.48
C GLY A 28 -1.63 12.43 34.17
N TRP A 29 -0.86 11.49 34.71
CA TRP A 29 -1.41 10.48 35.61
C TRP A 29 -0.53 10.30 36.82
N VAL A 30 -1.16 9.90 37.92
CA VAL A 30 -0.49 9.62 39.17
C VAL A 30 -1.28 8.60 39.98
N LEU A 31 -0.57 7.67 40.61
CA LEU A 31 -1.14 6.71 41.54
C LEU A 31 -0.33 6.66 42.83
N HIS A 32 -0.99 6.23 43.90
CA HIS A 32 -0.37 5.86 45.16
C HIS A 32 -0.57 4.35 45.38
N ARG A 33 0.51 3.56 45.39
CA ARG A 33 0.43 2.09 45.47
C ARG A 33 -0.27 1.55 46.72
N GLY A 34 -0.15 2.28 47.83
CA GLY A 34 -0.84 1.98 49.10
C GLY A 34 -2.25 2.58 49.22
N GLY A 35 -2.84 3.10 48.13
CA GLY A 35 -4.24 3.60 48.13
C GLY A 35 -4.50 4.90 48.90
N ARG A 36 -3.48 5.62 49.35
CA ARG A 36 -3.66 6.91 50.03
C ARG A 36 -4.15 7.99 49.06
N PRO A 37 -5.00 8.94 49.50
CA PRO A 37 -5.42 10.08 48.68
C PRO A 37 -4.23 10.86 48.12
N ILE A 38 -4.36 11.32 46.87
CA ILE A 38 -3.33 12.09 46.17
C ILE A 38 -3.70 13.56 46.21
N ARG A 39 -2.81 14.39 46.77
CA ARG A 39 -2.89 15.85 46.76
C ARG A 39 -1.85 16.38 45.79
N LEU A 40 -2.31 17.08 44.77
CA LEU A 40 -1.45 17.73 43.78
C LEU A 40 -1.15 19.17 44.20
N SER A 41 0.08 19.62 43.96
CA SER A 41 0.45 21.02 44.11
C SER A 41 1.45 21.45 43.04
N LEU A 42 1.31 22.69 42.59
CA LEU A 42 2.27 23.40 41.77
C LEU A 42 3.24 24.16 42.67
N HIS A 43 4.52 24.08 42.36
CA HIS A 43 5.58 24.78 43.08
C HIS A 43 6.32 25.71 42.12
N LEU A 44 6.46 26.98 42.51
CA LEU A 44 7.24 27.99 41.81
C LEU A 44 8.23 28.60 42.83
N GLY A 45 9.50 28.19 42.75
CA GLY A 45 10.49 28.49 43.80
C GLY A 45 10.05 27.94 45.16
N HIS A 46 9.96 28.81 46.17
CA HIS A 46 9.50 28.46 47.52
C HIS A 46 7.97 28.51 47.71
N ARG A 47 7.22 29.02 46.72
CA ARG A 47 5.76 29.14 46.82
C ARG A 47 5.08 27.85 46.38
N ARG A 48 4.04 27.46 47.12
CA ARG A 48 3.24 26.25 46.89
C ARG A 48 1.79 26.62 46.64
N TYR A 49 1.24 26.14 45.54
CA TYR A 49 -0.16 26.32 45.16
C TYR A 49 -0.85 24.95 45.12
N PRO A 50 -1.88 24.70 45.95
CA PRO A 50 -2.66 23.47 45.86
C PRO A 50 -3.42 23.41 44.53
N LEU A 51 -3.48 22.23 43.92
CA LEU A 51 -4.22 21.99 42.68
C LEU A 51 -5.46 21.16 42.97
N THR A 52 -6.55 21.48 42.28
CA THR A 52 -7.81 20.72 42.34
C THR A 52 -7.95 19.87 41.07
N PRO A 53 -7.62 18.56 41.13
CA PRO A 53 -7.72 17.69 39.96
C PRO A 53 -9.15 17.27 39.66
N VAL A 54 -9.47 17.24 38.37
CA VAL A 54 -10.52 16.41 37.81
C VAL A 54 -9.87 15.08 37.42
N TRP A 55 -10.32 13.99 38.03
CA TRP A 55 -9.79 12.65 37.76
C TRP A 55 -10.43 12.04 36.52
N SER A 56 -9.64 11.32 35.73
CA SER A 56 -10.05 10.70 34.46
C SER A 56 -9.53 9.27 34.31
N GLN A 57 -10.18 8.51 33.43
CA GLN A 57 -9.82 7.12 33.19
C GLN A 57 -8.55 6.96 32.34
N ARG A 58 -7.71 5.99 32.72
CA ARG A 58 -6.42 5.64 32.08
C ARG A 58 -6.27 4.12 32.03
N LEU A 59 -6.82 3.52 30.98
CA LEU A 59 -6.77 2.08 30.75
C LEU A 59 -5.34 1.56 30.51
N ASP A 60 -4.47 2.38 29.94
CA ASP A 60 -3.04 2.08 29.76
C ASP A 60 -2.29 1.96 31.09
N VAL A 61 -2.69 2.75 32.09
CA VAL A 61 -2.16 2.67 33.46
C VAL A 61 -2.76 1.45 34.17
N ALA A 62 -4.07 1.20 34.01
CA ALA A 62 -4.75 0.04 34.55
C ALA A 62 -4.15 -1.28 34.06
N ALA A 63 -3.87 -1.40 32.75
CA ALA A 63 -3.26 -2.59 32.16
C ALA A 63 -1.87 -2.89 32.73
N ARG A 64 -1.11 -1.86 33.13
CA ARG A 64 0.27 -2.02 33.64
C ARG A 64 0.33 -2.15 35.17
N GLU A 65 -0.50 -1.42 35.91
CA GLU A 65 -0.39 -1.28 37.36
C GLU A 65 -1.58 -1.93 38.11
N GLY A 66 -2.62 -2.37 37.39
CA GLY A 66 -3.83 -3.04 37.90
C GLY A 66 -5.10 -2.19 37.77
N GLU A 67 -6.25 -2.84 37.57
CA GLU A 67 -7.55 -2.20 37.28
C GLU A 67 -8.00 -1.15 38.30
N ARG A 68 -7.64 -1.33 39.58
CA ARG A 68 -7.94 -0.36 40.65
C ARG A 68 -7.35 1.04 40.41
N PHE A 69 -6.40 1.18 39.47
CA PHE A 69 -5.81 2.45 39.07
C PHE A 69 -6.38 2.99 37.76
N ALA A 70 -7.54 2.50 37.31
CA ALA A 70 -8.22 3.03 36.15
C ALA A 70 -8.47 4.55 36.24
N GLN A 71 -8.72 5.11 37.43
CA GLN A 71 -8.94 6.55 37.63
C GLN A 71 -7.66 7.35 37.96
N ALA A 72 -6.50 6.91 37.47
CA ALA A 72 -5.21 7.55 37.80
C ALA A 72 -4.92 8.82 36.99
N GLY A 73 -5.71 9.15 35.96
CA GLY A 73 -5.53 10.36 35.17
C GLY A 73 -5.96 11.61 35.93
N PHE A 74 -5.26 12.73 35.78
CA PHE A 74 -5.66 14.01 36.37
C PHE A 74 -5.56 15.15 35.37
N TYR A 75 -6.46 16.12 35.52
CA TYR A 75 -6.43 17.41 34.85
C TYR A 75 -6.70 18.51 35.87
N CYS A 76 -5.85 19.53 35.93
CA CYS A 76 -6.03 20.69 36.80
C CYS A 76 -6.00 21.97 35.97
N ARG A 77 -7.03 22.82 36.09
CA ARG A 77 -6.95 24.20 35.57
C ARG A 77 -6.00 25.01 36.44
N LEU A 78 -5.17 25.83 35.81
CA LEU A 78 -4.29 26.79 36.46
C LEU A 78 -4.91 28.18 36.37
N ASP A 79 -4.75 28.97 37.43
CA ASP A 79 -5.11 30.38 37.42
C ASP A 79 -4.13 31.14 36.51
N PRO A 80 -4.60 31.90 35.50
CA PRO A 80 -3.73 32.64 34.59
C PRO A 80 -2.74 33.59 35.29
N SER A 81 -3.08 34.09 36.49
CA SER A 81 -2.21 34.95 37.30
C SER A 81 -0.98 34.22 37.87
N LEU A 82 -1.05 32.89 38.02
CA LEU A 82 0.07 32.07 38.52
C LEU A 82 1.17 31.87 37.46
N THR A 83 0.81 31.96 36.19
CA THR A 83 1.74 31.83 35.06
C THR A 83 2.14 33.18 34.46
N ALA A 84 1.34 34.22 34.66
CA ALA A 84 1.69 35.60 34.28
C ALA A 84 2.86 36.18 35.10
N ALA A 85 3.13 35.61 36.28
CA ALA A 85 4.25 36.01 37.16
C ALA A 85 5.63 35.41 36.78
N ALA A 86 5.72 34.64 35.68
CA ALA A 86 6.94 33.97 35.21
C ALA A 86 7.29 34.47 33.79
N PRO A 87 8.03 35.59 33.64
CA PRO A 87 8.15 36.30 32.37
C PRO A 87 9.19 35.71 31.39
N SER A 88 9.95 34.68 31.79
CA SER A 88 11.01 34.06 30.96
C SER A 88 10.85 32.54 30.82
N ALA A 89 11.41 31.97 29.75
CA ALA A 89 11.42 30.51 29.52
C ALA A 89 12.07 29.72 30.69
N ASP A 90 13.06 30.30 31.36
CA ASP A 90 13.69 29.74 32.56
C ASP A 90 12.75 29.65 33.77
N ALA A 91 11.81 30.59 33.88
CA ALA A 91 10.82 30.60 34.97
C ALA A 91 9.74 29.52 34.78
N GLN A 92 9.39 29.18 33.52
CA GLN A 92 8.54 28.01 33.23
C GLN A 92 9.26 26.68 33.53
N ALA A 93 10.57 26.60 33.26
CA ALA A 93 11.39 25.43 33.61
C ALA A 93 11.50 25.20 35.14
N ALA A 94 11.29 26.25 35.94
CA ALA A 94 11.29 26.18 37.40
C ALA A 94 9.98 25.64 38.02
N ILE A 95 8.91 25.49 37.23
CA ILE A 95 7.62 24.98 37.72
C ILE A 95 7.72 23.48 38.01
N GLN A 96 7.35 23.07 39.22
CA GLN A 96 7.33 21.67 39.63
C GLN A 96 5.94 21.23 40.07
N ILE A 97 5.43 20.17 39.44
CA ILE A 97 4.22 19.51 39.90
C ILE A 97 4.60 18.42 40.89
N ARG A 98 3.93 18.42 42.04
CA ARG A 98 4.18 17.47 43.11
C ARG A 98 2.89 16.74 43.51
N ALA A 99 3.02 15.45 43.75
CA ALA A 99 1.98 14.61 44.34
C ALA A 99 2.41 14.19 45.75
N ASN A 100 1.62 14.56 46.76
CA ASN A 100 1.95 14.41 48.19
C ASN A 100 3.40 14.82 48.51
N GLY A 101 3.84 15.96 47.97
CA GLY A 101 5.20 16.50 48.18
C GLY A 101 6.29 15.92 47.28
N ARG A 102 6.02 14.86 46.52
CA ARG A 102 6.99 14.27 45.59
C ARG A 102 6.85 14.84 44.18
N ARG A 103 7.97 15.26 43.59
CA ARG A 103 8.02 15.74 42.20
C ARG A 103 7.60 14.66 41.21
N LEU A 104 6.65 15.00 40.36
CA LEU A 104 6.32 14.22 39.18
C LEU A 104 7.30 14.62 38.06
N PRO A 105 8.03 13.66 37.45
CA PRO A 105 8.86 13.96 36.30
C PRO A 105 7.97 14.36 35.11
N GLN A 106 8.54 15.05 34.14
CA GLN A 106 7.92 15.19 32.83
C GLN A 106 7.88 13.81 32.14
N ALA A 107 6.87 13.56 31.32
CA ALA A 107 6.75 12.33 30.56
C ALA A 107 8.06 12.07 29.78
N PRO A 108 8.57 10.83 29.74
CA PRO A 108 9.69 10.49 28.87
C PRO A 108 9.39 10.89 27.43
N ALA A 109 10.39 11.31 26.65
CA ALA A 109 10.21 11.74 25.26
C ALA A 109 9.41 10.74 24.40
N ALA A 110 9.64 9.43 24.59
CA ALA A 110 8.89 8.36 23.93
C ALA A 110 7.38 8.35 24.27
N THR A 111 7.01 8.80 25.47
CA THR A 111 5.61 8.91 25.91
C THR A 111 4.94 10.18 25.34
N ALA A 112 5.65 11.31 25.32
CA ALA A 112 5.16 12.54 24.70
C ALA A 112 4.92 12.33 23.19
N ALA A 113 5.89 11.76 22.49
CA ALA A 113 5.77 11.41 21.08
C ALA A 113 4.62 10.42 20.80
N ARG A 114 4.29 9.55 21.76
CA ARG A 114 3.12 8.66 21.68
C ARG A 114 1.81 9.43 21.86
N ALA A 115 1.75 10.39 22.77
CA ALA A 115 0.57 11.23 22.98
C ALA A 115 0.26 12.10 21.76
N GLU A 116 1.28 12.75 21.19
CA GLU A 116 1.14 13.57 19.97
C GLU A 116 0.68 12.73 18.78
N ARG A 117 1.26 11.54 18.60
CA ARG A 117 0.85 10.59 17.56
C ARG A 117 -0.61 10.16 17.69
N ARG A 118 -1.08 9.93 18.92
CA ARG A 118 -2.50 9.62 19.17
C ARG A 118 -3.42 10.77 18.77
N GLN A 119 -3.07 12.01 19.07
CA GLN A 119 -3.84 13.19 18.63
C GLN A 119 -3.89 13.29 17.10
N HIS A 120 -2.74 13.18 16.44
CA HIS A 120 -2.64 13.18 14.98
C HIS A 120 -3.54 12.09 14.36
N TRP A 121 -3.43 10.84 14.81
CA TRP A 121 -4.22 9.74 14.27
C TRP A 121 -5.71 9.84 14.59
N ALA A 122 -6.09 10.37 15.75
CA ALA A 122 -7.48 10.67 16.06
C ALA A 122 -8.06 11.71 15.09
N ALA A 123 -7.29 12.76 14.76
CA ALA A 123 -7.71 13.77 13.79
C ALA A 123 -7.88 13.20 12.39
N LEU A 124 -6.96 12.34 11.92
CA LEU A 124 -7.12 11.67 10.64
C LEU A 124 -8.35 10.75 10.59
N ARG A 125 -8.60 9.98 11.65
CA ARG A 125 -9.80 9.13 11.74
C ARG A 125 -11.08 9.98 11.69
N ALA A 126 -11.11 11.10 12.42
CA ALA A 126 -12.26 12.00 12.43
C ALA A 126 -12.51 12.63 11.06
N LEU A 127 -11.46 13.12 10.39
CA LEU A 127 -11.57 13.67 9.04
C LEU A 127 -12.04 12.60 8.03
N ASN A 128 -11.46 11.40 8.07
CA ASN A 128 -11.85 10.31 7.18
C ASN A 128 -13.33 9.95 7.37
N ALA A 129 -13.80 9.80 8.61
CA ALA A 129 -15.21 9.53 8.90
C ALA A 129 -16.13 10.63 8.35
N GLN A 130 -15.78 11.90 8.58
CA GLN A 130 -16.57 13.04 8.09
C GLN A 130 -16.63 13.10 6.57
N LEU A 131 -15.53 12.78 5.88
CA LEU A 131 -15.49 12.71 4.42
C LEU A 131 -16.22 11.48 3.84
N LEU A 132 -16.39 10.40 4.62
CA LEU A 132 -17.23 9.28 4.21
C LEU A 132 -18.71 9.60 4.35
N ASP A 133 -19.09 10.32 5.41
CA ASP A 133 -20.47 10.77 5.63
C ASP A 133 -20.88 11.87 4.62
N GLN A 134 -19.93 12.68 4.17
CA GLN A 134 -20.13 13.80 3.24
C GLN A 134 -19.18 13.67 2.03
N PRO A 135 -19.43 12.74 1.09
CA PRO A 135 -18.48 12.42 0.02
C PRO A 135 -18.14 13.60 -0.89
N GLU A 136 -19.12 14.48 -1.14
CA GLU A 136 -18.97 15.68 -2.00
C GLU A 136 -18.47 16.92 -1.26
N ALA A 137 -18.29 16.86 0.06
CA ALA A 137 -17.77 18.01 0.78
C ALA A 137 -16.31 18.28 0.40
N ALA A 138 -15.99 19.57 0.22
CA ALA A 138 -14.62 20.03 0.07
C ALA A 138 -13.77 19.60 1.27
N VAL A 139 -12.56 19.10 1.03
CA VAL A 139 -11.66 18.55 2.03
C VAL A 139 -11.13 19.64 2.95
N PHE A 140 -10.74 20.80 2.41
CA PHE A 140 -10.05 21.84 3.17
C PHE A 140 -10.90 22.40 4.32
N PRO A 141 -12.17 22.81 4.13
CA PRO A 141 -13.00 23.30 5.22
C PRO A 141 -13.22 22.27 6.33
N GLN A 142 -13.36 20.99 5.96
CA GLN A 142 -13.54 19.89 6.91
C GLN A 142 -12.26 19.65 7.73
N ALA A 143 -11.09 19.70 7.09
CA ALA A 143 -9.81 19.60 7.78
C ALA A 143 -9.62 20.72 8.82
N CYS A 144 -9.94 21.96 8.45
CA CYS A 144 -9.92 23.09 9.39
C CYS A 144 -10.91 22.92 10.56
N ALA A 145 -12.09 22.35 10.31
CA ALA A 145 -13.09 22.11 11.35
C ALA A 145 -12.59 21.07 12.38
N ILE A 146 -12.02 19.96 11.91
CA ILE A 146 -11.44 18.91 12.78
C ILE A 146 -10.29 19.46 13.63
N GLU A 147 -9.38 20.22 13.02
CA GLU A 147 -8.27 20.84 13.74
C GLU A 147 -8.75 21.72 14.91
N ARG A 148 -9.73 22.60 14.65
CA ARG A 148 -10.33 23.48 15.68
C ARG A 148 -11.04 22.70 16.76
N GLN A 149 -11.78 21.66 16.39
CA GLN A 149 -12.56 20.84 17.31
C GLN A 149 -11.67 20.06 18.29
N LEU A 150 -10.55 19.52 17.82
CA LEU A 150 -9.71 18.62 18.61
C LEU A 150 -8.59 19.32 19.40
N GLY A 151 -8.32 20.61 19.14
CA GLY A 151 -7.33 21.38 19.88
C GLY A 151 -5.93 20.73 19.87
N LEU A 152 -5.45 20.41 18.66
CA LEU A 152 -4.21 19.66 18.44
C LEU A 152 -2.98 20.37 19.00
N SER A 153 -2.00 19.62 19.53
CA SER A 153 -0.68 20.17 19.85
C SER A 153 0.02 20.68 18.58
N ALA A 154 1.03 21.55 18.71
CA ALA A 154 1.76 22.07 17.55
C ALA A 154 2.35 20.96 16.66
N THR A 155 2.95 19.93 17.28
CA THR A 155 3.48 18.75 16.58
C THR A 155 2.37 17.96 15.89
N ALA A 156 1.28 17.65 16.60
CA ALA A 156 0.17 16.88 16.04
C ALA A 156 -0.55 17.63 14.90
N ARG A 157 -0.69 18.95 15.02
CA ARG A 157 -1.23 19.84 13.98
C ARG A 157 -0.36 19.82 12.72
N ARG A 158 0.96 19.95 12.86
CA ARG A 158 1.90 19.85 11.74
C ARG A 158 1.75 18.51 11.02
N ASP A 159 1.80 17.41 11.78
CA ASP A 159 1.78 16.07 11.19
C ASP A 159 0.41 15.76 10.54
N TYR A 160 -0.68 16.26 11.13
CA TYR A 160 -2.03 16.20 10.57
C TYR A 160 -2.11 16.89 9.20
N TRP A 161 -1.70 18.15 9.11
CA TRP A 161 -1.72 18.88 7.83
C TRP A 161 -0.80 18.26 6.79
N ARG A 162 0.41 17.86 7.16
CA ARG A 162 1.33 17.19 6.24
C ARG A 162 0.75 15.90 5.65
N SER A 163 -0.09 15.20 6.40
CA SER A 163 -0.79 13.99 5.93
C SER A 163 -1.95 14.27 4.97
N ILE A 164 -2.48 15.51 4.93
CA ILE A 164 -3.66 15.89 4.15
C ILE A 164 -3.28 16.66 2.87
N ILE A 165 -2.11 17.31 2.85
CA ILE A 165 -1.62 18.06 1.68
C ILE A 165 -1.73 17.24 0.39
N PRO A 166 -1.30 15.95 0.30
CA PRO A 166 -1.41 15.19 -0.93
C PRO A 166 -2.85 15.04 -1.42
N LEU A 167 -3.79 14.75 -0.51
CA LEU A 167 -5.23 14.66 -0.84
C LEU A 167 -5.77 15.99 -1.36
N LEU A 168 -5.41 17.12 -0.74
CA LEU A 168 -5.83 18.45 -1.22
C LEU A 168 -5.28 18.76 -2.61
N CYS A 169 -4.02 18.42 -2.88
CA CYS A 169 -3.43 18.53 -4.20
C CYS A 169 -4.16 17.65 -5.23
N GLN A 170 -4.53 16.43 -4.86
CA GLN A 170 -5.27 15.49 -5.70
C GLN A 170 -6.67 15.99 -6.07
N GLN A 171 -7.41 16.52 -5.10
CA GLN A 171 -8.79 17.00 -5.26
C GLN A 171 -8.87 18.41 -5.90
N GLY A 172 -7.74 19.01 -6.28
CA GLY A 172 -7.71 20.36 -6.84
C GLY A 172 -7.90 21.49 -5.81
N GLU A 173 -7.95 21.16 -4.52
CA GLU A 173 -8.09 22.10 -3.41
C GLU A 173 -6.75 22.64 -2.88
N GLY A 174 -5.62 22.22 -3.47
CA GLY A 174 -4.29 22.60 -3.02
C GLY A 174 -4.05 24.12 -2.90
N GLN A 175 -4.77 24.96 -3.66
CA GLN A 175 -4.68 26.42 -3.55
C GLN A 175 -5.12 26.94 -2.17
N ALA A 176 -6.07 26.27 -1.50
CA ALA A 176 -6.57 26.69 -0.20
C ALA A 176 -5.49 26.65 0.89
N LEU A 177 -4.43 25.84 0.71
CA LEU A 177 -3.27 25.77 1.59
C LEU A 177 -2.54 27.12 1.72
N ALA A 178 -2.69 28.05 0.78
CA ALA A 178 -2.09 29.39 0.86
C ALA A 178 -2.56 30.20 2.08
N SER A 179 -3.71 29.84 2.66
CA SER A 179 -4.23 30.47 3.88
C SER A 179 -3.53 30.02 5.18
N LEU A 180 -2.70 28.96 5.12
CA LEU A 180 -1.97 28.42 6.27
C LEU A 180 -0.58 29.07 6.36
N ALA A 181 -0.45 30.03 7.28
CA ALA A 181 0.80 30.79 7.45
C ALA A 181 2.02 29.90 7.79
N GLU A 182 1.80 28.77 8.45
CA GLU A 182 2.86 27.85 8.87
C GLU A 182 3.27 26.84 7.78
N LEU A 183 2.54 26.78 6.66
CA LEU A 183 2.78 25.80 5.59
C LEU A 183 4.24 25.75 5.11
N PRO A 184 4.93 26.90 4.85
CA PRO A 184 6.33 26.86 4.43
C PRO A 184 7.22 26.18 5.47
N ALA A 185 6.99 26.42 6.76
CA ALA A 185 7.75 25.81 7.84
C ALA A 185 7.45 24.31 7.98
N TRP A 186 6.20 23.89 7.73
CA TRP A 186 5.81 22.48 7.80
C TRP A 186 6.36 21.63 6.66
N CYS A 187 6.54 22.23 5.48
CA CYS A 187 7.01 21.56 4.27
C CYS A 187 8.52 21.74 4.02
N ALA A 188 9.23 22.49 4.87
CA ALA A 188 10.67 22.64 4.77
C ALA A 188 11.33 21.25 4.92
N ALA A 189 12.00 20.80 3.86
CA ALA A 189 12.72 19.54 3.87
C ALA A 189 14.14 19.75 4.39
N GLU A 190 14.53 18.97 5.41
CA GLU A 190 15.91 18.87 5.86
C GLU A 190 16.74 18.05 4.85
N PRO A 191 18.09 18.17 4.85
CA PRO A 191 18.95 17.38 3.95
C PRO A 191 18.77 15.85 4.05
N THR A 192 18.32 15.36 5.21
CA THR A 192 18.07 13.94 5.50
C THR A 192 16.60 13.52 5.34
N ALA A 193 15.75 14.43 4.84
CA ALA A 193 14.32 14.20 4.70
C ALA A 193 14.03 13.03 3.75
N SER A 194 12.94 12.29 3.97
CA SER A 194 12.53 11.22 3.06
C SER A 194 11.93 11.75 1.73
N ALA A 195 11.78 10.88 0.72
CA ALA A 195 11.09 11.24 -0.53
C ALA A 195 9.67 11.78 -0.30
N TRP A 196 8.98 11.27 0.73
CA TRP A 196 7.66 11.73 1.13
C TRP A 196 7.71 13.19 1.57
N GLU A 197 8.70 13.57 2.37
CA GLU A 197 8.84 14.92 2.89
C GLU A 197 9.31 15.91 1.82
N ARG A 198 10.30 15.51 1.01
CA ARG A 198 10.79 16.34 -0.11
C ARG A 198 9.69 16.66 -1.13
N SER A 199 8.79 15.72 -1.40
CA SER A 199 7.68 15.98 -2.33
C SER A 199 6.64 16.96 -1.77
N LEU A 200 6.49 17.11 -0.45
CA LEU A 200 5.68 18.18 0.13
C LEU A 200 6.31 19.56 -0.07
N ALA A 201 7.64 19.65 -0.11
CA ALA A 201 8.38 20.89 -0.30
C ALA A 201 8.12 21.57 -1.66
N LEU A 202 7.54 20.83 -2.63
CA LEU A 202 7.10 21.37 -3.92
C LEU A 202 5.90 22.32 -3.78
N VAL A 203 5.08 22.16 -2.74
CA VAL A 203 3.79 22.85 -2.61
C VAL A 203 3.94 24.34 -2.30
N PRO A 204 4.74 24.79 -1.30
CA PRO A 204 4.90 26.21 -1.02
C PRO A 204 5.38 27.08 -2.20
N PRO A 205 6.44 26.73 -2.97
CA PRO A 205 6.85 27.53 -4.12
C PRO A 205 5.79 27.51 -5.24
N ALA A 206 5.09 26.40 -5.45
CA ALA A 206 3.99 26.33 -6.41
C ALA A 206 2.83 27.30 -6.09
N LEU A 207 2.51 27.48 -4.80
CA LEU A 207 1.47 28.43 -4.36
C LEU A 207 1.87 29.89 -4.59
N ARG A 208 3.17 30.20 -4.47
CA ARG A 208 3.72 31.55 -4.72
C ARG A 208 4.04 31.83 -6.18
N SER A 209 3.82 30.86 -7.08
CA SER A 209 4.31 30.89 -8.46
C SER A 209 5.83 31.14 -8.54
N ASP A 210 6.57 30.65 -7.55
CA ASP A 210 8.02 30.76 -7.44
C ASP A 210 8.69 29.65 -8.25
N GLN A 211 8.90 29.94 -9.54
CA GLN A 211 9.43 28.96 -10.49
C GLN A 211 10.86 28.50 -10.14
N ALA A 212 11.69 29.40 -9.61
CA ALA A 212 13.06 29.07 -9.23
C ALA A 212 13.09 28.16 -8.00
N GLY A 213 12.31 28.51 -6.96
CA GLY A 213 12.16 27.67 -5.78
C GLY A 213 11.56 26.30 -6.09
N LEU A 214 10.63 26.22 -7.05
CA LEU A 214 10.05 24.94 -7.47
C LEU A 214 11.05 24.08 -8.25
N ALA A 215 11.81 24.66 -9.20
CA ALA A 215 12.88 23.94 -9.89
C ALA A 215 13.93 23.40 -8.90
N GLN A 216 14.33 24.22 -7.92
CA GLN A 216 15.25 23.81 -6.86
C GLN A 216 14.69 22.67 -5.99
N ALA A 217 13.42 22.76 -5.57
CA ALA A 217 12.79 21.70 -4.76
C ALA A 217 12.65 20.38 -5.55
N LEU A 218 12.41 20.47 -6.86
CA LEU A 218 12.34 19.30 -7.73
C LEU A 218 13.71 18.66 -7.98
N ASP A 219 14.74 19.48 -8.20
CA ASP A 219 16.14 19.03 -8.30
C ASP A 219 16.59 18.32 -7.01
N GLN A 220 16.29 18.87 -5.84
CA GLN A 220 16.54 18.21 -4.55
C GLN A 220 15.82 16.86 -4.42
N LEU A 221 14.60 16.76 -4.94
CA LEU A 221 13.85 15.51 -4.98
C LEU A 221 14.50 14.49 -5.94
N ALA A 222 15.00 14.96 -7.09
CA ALA A 222 15.65 14.14 -8.12
C ALA A 222 17.04 13.64 -7.72
N GLN A 223 17.81 14.39 -6.92
CA GLN A 223 19.17 14.00 -6.48
C GLN A 223 19.21 12.82 -5.51
N GLN A 224 18.10 12.54 -4.82
CA GLN A 224 17.95 11.35 -3.99
C GLN A 224 16.64 10.63 -4.36
N PRO A 225 16.54 10.14 -5.60
CA PRO A 225 15.29 9.59 -6.07
C PRO A 225 15.08 8.20 -5.46
N ALA A 226 13.81 7.89 -5.20
CA ALA A 226 13.30 6.52 -5.14
C ALA A 226 13.65 5.59 -3.95
N GLN A 227 14.03 6.09 -2.77
CA GLN A 227 13.83 5.31 -1.53
C GLN A 227 12.59 5.82 -0.77
N GLY A 228 11.50 5.08 -0.88
CA GLY A 228 10.25 5.32 -0.14
C GLY A 228 9.12 5.96 -0.94
N TRP A 229 8.07 6.38 -0.23
CA TRP A 229 6.84 6.89 -0.84
C TRP A 229 7.02 8.31 -1.39
N LEU A 230 6.65 8.53 -2.65
CA LEU A 230 6.56 9.84 -3.29
C LEU A 230 5.10 10.33 -3.32
N ASN A 231 4.86 11.59 -2.93
CA ASN A 231 3.54 12.24 -3.09
C ASN A 231 3.42 12.82 -4.51
N THR A 232 3.10 11.97 -5.47
CA THR A 232 3.00 12.33 -6.89
C THR A 232 1.87 13.33 -7.15
N GLU A 233 0.89 13.41 -6.26
CA GLU A 233 -0.19 14.40 -6.29
C GLU A 233 0.34 15.81 -6.03
N CYS A 234 1.31 15.96 -5.12
CA CYS A 234 1.98 17.24 -4.86
C CYS A 234 2.80 17.69 -6.06
N LEU A 235 3.49 16.74 -6.73
CA LEU A 235 4.25 17.00 -7.94
C LEU A 235 3.34 17.45 -9.10
N ARG A 236 2.29 16.69 -9.37
CA ARG A 236 1.28 17.02 -10.39
C ARG A 236 0.65 18.39 -10.13
N PHE A 237 0.30 18.68 -8.87
CA PHE A 237 -0.23 19.98 -8.46
C PHE A 237 0.79 21.10 -8.72
N ALA A 238 2.05 20.91 -8.30
CA ALA A 238 3.08 21.91 -8.45
C ALA A 238 3.37 22.23 -9.92
N ILE A 239 3.52 21.21 -10.76
CA ILE A 239 3.67 21.37 -12.21
C ILE A 239 2.44 22.04 -12.80
N GLY A 240 1.23 21.58 -12.49
CA GLY A 240 -0.01 22.18 -12.98
C GLY A 240 -0.15 23.66 -12.63
N ARG A 241 0.27 24.09 -11.43
CA ARG A 241 0.25 25.50 -11.02
C ARG A 241 1.18 26.39 -11.83
N LEU A 242 2.28 25.85 -12.34
CA LEU A 242 3.17 26.58 -13.23
C LEU A 242 2.59 26.79 -14.62
N LEU A 243 1.71 25.89 -15.07
CA LEU A 243 1.09 25.94 -16.39
C LEU A 243 -0.17 26.80 -16.45
N VAL A 244 -0.81 27.01 -15.30
CA VAL A 244 -1.81 28.07 -15.14
C VAL A 244 -1.06 29.38 -14.94
N THR A 245 -0.39 29.85 -15.99
CA THR A 245 0.14 31.21 -16.03
C THR A 245 -1.03 32.17 -16.00
N ASP A 246 -0.94 33.19 -15.15
CA ASP A 246 -1.63 34.44 -15.41
C ASP A 246 -1.21 34.86 -16.84
N PRO A 247 -2.14 35.09 -17.78
CA PRO A 247 -1.80 35.57 -19.12
C PRO A 247 -0.93 36.84 -19.09
N ALA A 248 -0.97 37.61 -17.99
CA ALA A 248 -0.13 38.78 -17.76
C ALA A 248 1.31 38.45 -17.29
N LYS A 249 1.61 37.19 -16.93
CA LYS A 249 2.93 36.71 -16.46
C LYS A 249 3.22 35.30 -17.02
N PRO A 250 3.59 35.20 -18.32
CA PRO A 250 3.99 33.93 -18.91
C PRO A 250 5.19 33.33 -18.19
N ALA A 251 5.33 32.00 -18.25
CA ALA A 251 6.45 31.32 -17.64
C ALA A 251 7.76 31.70 -18.37
N ASP A 252 8.81 31.96 -17.60
CA ASP A 252 10.14 32.21 -18.16
C ASP A 252 10.63 30.91 -18.85
N PRO A 253 10.93 30.94 -20.17
CA PRO A 253 11.37 29.76 -20.91
C PRO A 253 12.56 29.04 -20.28
N SER A 254 13.51 29.78 -19.69
CA SER A 254 14.69 29.21 -19.06
C SER A 254 14.32 28.43 -17.79
N ARG A 255 13.33 28.92 -17.05
CA ARG A 255 12.86 28.28 -15.80
C ARG A 255 11.99 27.06 -16.10
N LEU A 256 11.17 27.14 -17.15
CA LEU A 256 10.41 25.99 -17.65
C LEU A 256 11.37 24.87 -18.11
N ALA A 257 12.45 25.21 -18.81
CA ALA A 257 13.49 24.25 -19.19
C ALA A 257 14.19 23.61 -17.98
N ALA A 258 14.56 24.41 -16.97
CA ALA A 258 15.17 23.89 -15.73
C ALA A 258 14.24 22.91 -14.99
N LEU A 259 12.95 23.20 -14.96
CA LEU A 259 11.97 22.32 -14.34
C LEU A 259 11.76 21.03 -15.12
N GLN A 260 11.72 21.09 -16.45
CA GLN A 260 11.67 19.89 -17.29
C GLN A 260 12.87 19.00 -17.02
N GLN A 261 14.07 19.59 -17.00
CA GLN A 261 15.30 18.85 -16.72
C GLN A 261 15.23 18.15 -15.37
N ALA A 262 14.85 18.87 -14.30
CA ALA A 262 14.71 18.28 -12.97
C ALA A 262 13.63 17.19 -12.90
N PHE A 263 12.52 17.34 -13.64
CA PHE A 263 11.49 16.30 -13.74
C PHE A 263 12.00 15.06 -14.48
N LEU A 264 12.74 15.24 -15.58
CA LEU A 264 13.34 14.15 -16.34
C LEU A 264 14.38 13.40 -15.51
N GLU A 265 15.19 14.10 -14.72
CA GLU A 265 16.14 13.50 -13.77
C GLU A 265 15.41 12.72 -12.67
N LEU A 266 14.29 13.25 -12.16
CA LEU A 266 13.43 12.50 -11.23
C LEU A 266 12.92 11.21 -11.86
N LEU A 267 12.40 11.25 -13.09
CA LEU A 267 11.92 10.04 -13.78
C LEU A 267 13.06 9.04 -14.00
N ALA A 268 14.23 9.49 -14.45
CA ALA A 268 15.40 8.65 -14.65
C ALA A 268 15.90 8.01 -13.34
N GLY A 269 15.68 8.69 -12.22
CA GLY A 269 16.00 8.21 -10.89
C GLY A 269 15.00 7.20 -10.32
N ILE A 270 13.80 7.08 -10.90
CA ILE A 270 12.81 6.07 -10.52
C ILE A 270 13.13 4.80 -11.33
N GLY A 271 13.42 3.69 -10.64
CA GLY A 271 13.70 2.41 -11.29
C GLY A 271 12.56 1.95 -12.21
N THR A 272 12.84 1.10 -13.19
CA THR A 272 11.86 0.62 -14.19
C THR A 272 11.45 -0.83 -13.97
N ASP A 273 11.73 -1.40 -12.78
CA ASP A 273 11.39 -2.78 -12.49
C ASP A 273 9.86 -3.00 -12.31
N ALA A 274 9.45 -4.27 -12.25
CA ALA A 274 8.04 -4.66 -12.18
C ALA A 274 7.26 -4.09 -10.96
N PHE A 275 7.94 -3.61 -9.92
CA PHE A 275 7.36 -3.00 -8.72
C PHE A 275 7.49 -1.48 -8.69
N SER A 276 8.04 -0.88 -9.75
CA SER A 276 8.27 0.54 -9.85
C SER A 276 6.98 1.37 -9.67
N ARG A 277 7.12 2.52 -9.00
CA ARG A 277 6.09 3.55 -8.93
C ARG A 277 6.07 4.48 -10.14
N LEU A 278 6.89 4.24 -11.17
CA LEU A 278 6.87 5.01 -12.42
C LEU A 278 5.45 5.06 -13.03
N TYR A 279 4.67 4.01 -12.86
CA TYR A 279 3.29 3.88 -13.36
C TYR A 279 2.23 4.59 -12.51
N ASP A 280 2.64 5.36 -11.51
CA ASP A 280 1.74 6.21 -10.76
C ASP A 280 1.11 7.29 -11.65
N LEU A 281 -0.21 7.45 -11.55
CA LEU A 281 -0.96 8.36 -12.40
C LEU A 281 -0.54 9.83 -12.27
N GLY A 282 -0.03 10.24 -11.10
CA GLY A 282 0.47 11.60 -10.89
C GLY A 282 1.73 11.90 -11.68
N LEU A 283 2.61 10.91 -11.90
CA LEU A 283 3.82 11.05 -12.72
C LEU A 283 3.48 11.12 -14.21
N ILE A 284 2.59 10.23 -14.65
CA ILE A 284 2.06 10.21 -16.03
C ILE A 284 1.41 11.57 -16.35
N ASP A 285 0.53 12.06 -15.47
CA ASP A 285 -0.13 13.37 -15.66
C ASP A 285 0.87 14.52 -15.66
N SER A 286 1.89 14.49 -14.79
CA SER A 286 2.92 15.51 -14.74
C SER A 286 3.70 15.62 -16.05
N LEU A 287 4.06 14.49 -16.65
CA LEU A 287 4.71 14.45 -17.96
C LEU A 287 3.79 15.00 -19.06
N ILE A 288 2.53 14.57 -19.09
CA ILE A 288 1.54 15.05 -20.08
C ILE A 288 1.32 16.55 -19.96
N LEU A 289 1.26 17.08 -18.73
CA LEU A 289 1.17 18.51 -18.47
C LEU A 289 2.38 19.26 -19.07
N LEU A 290 3.61 18.75 -18.87
CA LEU A 290 4.82 19.36 -19.46
C LEU A 290 4.86 19.27 -21.00
N LEU A 291 4.37 18.17 -21.59
CA LEU A 291 4.23 18.06 -23.05
C LEU A 291 3.27 19.12 -23.60
N ARG A 292 2.15 19.39 -22.91
CA ARG A 292 1.20 20.45 -23.30
C ARG A 292 1.79 21.84 -23.14
N ALA A 293 2.48 22.07 -22.03
CA ALA A 293 3.12 23.35 -21.71
C ALA A 293 4.12 23.81 -22.77
N THR A 294 4.74 22.84 -23.43
CA THR A 294 5.80 23.06 -24.41
C THR A 294 5.31 22.91 -25.84
N GLN A 295 4.01 22.79 -26.08
CA GLN A 295 3.47 22.50 -27.40
C GLN A 295 3.96 23.48 -28.48
N ASP A 296 4.06 24.76 -28.13
CA ASP A 296 4.52 25.82 -29.04
C ASP A 296 6.05 26.05 -29.00
N ALA A 297 6.79 25.28 -28.20
CA ALA A 297 8.24 25.38 -28.10
C ALA A 297 8.94 24.74 -29.31
N PRO A 298 10.18 25.16 -29.65
CA PRO A 298 10.96 24.55 -30.72
C PRO A 298 11.12 23.02 -30.50
N PRO A 299 11.10 22.20 -31.57
CA PRO A 299 11.19 20.74 -31.45
C PRO A 299 12.34 20.23 -30.58
N ALA A 300 13.52 20.85 -30.68
CA ALA A 300 14.70 20.50 -29.88
C ALA A 300 14.48 20.64 -28.36
N GLN A 301 13.61 21.54 -27.90
CA GLN A 301 13.28 21.70 -26.48
C GLN A 301 12.30 20.65 -25.97
N ARG A 302 11.59 19.98 -26.89
CA ARG A 302 10.54 19.00 -26.59
C ARG A 302 11.03 17.57 -26.75
N GLU A 303 12.10 17.39 -27.50
CA GLU A 303 12.71 16.09 -27.81
C GLU A 303 12.98 15.25 -26.56
N ALA A 304 13.50 15.85 -25.49
CA ALA A 304 13.79 15.14 -24.25
C ALA A 304 12.52 14.63 -23.54
N LEU A 305 11.46 15.45 -23.50
CA LEU A 305 10.17 15.05 -22.94
C LEU A 305 9.49 13.96 -23.77
N ILE A 306 9.52 14.09 -25.09
CA ILE A 306 8.96 13.10 -26.02
C ILE A 306 9.70 11.76 -25.89
N THR A 307 11.03 11.81 -25.84
CA THR A 307 11.88 10.63 -25.66
C THR A 307 11.59 9.96 -24.33
N ALA A 308 11.52 10.73 -23.24
CA ALA A 308 11.16 10.20 -21.92
C ALA A 308 9.73 9.62 -21.89
N ALA A 309 8.78 10.23 -22.61
CA ALA A 309 7.42 9.72 -22.71
C ALA A 309 7.38 8.32 -23.34
N ILE A 310 8.06 8.15 -24.48
CA ILE A 310 8.11 6.86 -25.18
C ILE A 310 8.94 5.85 -24.37
N HIS A 311 10.07 6.30 -23.79
CA HIS A 311 10.93 5.47 -22.95
C HIS A 311 10.16 4.91 -21.74
N CYS A 312 9.57 5.78 -20.92
CA CYS A 312 8.91 5.37 -19.67
C CYS A 312 7.54 4.73 -19.90
N TYR A 313 6.78 5.19 -20.91
CA TYR A 313 5.35 4.92 -21.00
C TYR A 313 4.86 4.43 -22.36
N GLY A 314 5.74 4.20 -23.34
CA GLY A 314 5.34 3.75 -24.68
C GLY A 314 4.54 2.44 -24.68
N LEU A 315 4.78 1.55 -23.71
CA LEU A 315 4.07 0.28 -23.53
C LEU A 315 3.06 0.31 -22.36
N CYS A 316 2.65 1.51 -21.92
CA CYS A 316 1.76 1.73 -20.78
C CYS A 316 0.36 2.20 -21.25
N PRO A 317 -0.71 1.39 -21.10
CA PRO A 317 -2.05 1.78 -21.50
C PRO A 317 -2.55 3.08 -20.86
N SER A 318 -2.28 3.27 -19.56
CA SER A 318 -2.79 4.43 -18.81
C SER A 318 -2.22 5.74 -19.35
N PHE A 319 -1.00 5.73 -19.88
CA PHE A 319 -0.40 6.89 -20.52
C PHE A 319 -1.14 7.27 -21.80
N TRP A 320 -1.36 6.32 -22.69
CA TRP A 320 -2.05 6.59 -23.96
C TRP A 320 -3.49 7.04 -23.75
N GLU A 321 -4.24 6.42 -22.84
CA GLU A 321 -5.61 6.85 -22.50
C GLU A 321 -5.65 8.30 -21.99
N ARG A 322 -4.66 8.71 -21.20
CA ARG A 322 -4.57 10.06 -20.65
C ARG A 322 -4.08 11.08 -21.68
N LEU A 323 -3.14 10.69 -22.53
CA LEU A 323 -2.64 11.51 -23.63
C LEU A 323 -3.78 11.81 -24.61
N ASP A 324 -4.58 10.80 -24.96
CA ASP A 324 -5.76 10.96 -25.81
C ASP A 324 -6.77 11.94 -25.23
N ARG A 325 -7.06 11.85 -23.92
CA ARG A 325 -7.92 12.82 -23.23
C ARG A 325 -7.35 14.23 -23.26
N ALA A 326 -6.03 14.37 -23.13
CA ALA A 326 -5.35 15.65 -23.13
C ALA A 326 -5.34 16.34 -24.51
N TRP A 327 -5.33 15.57 -25.60
CA TRP A 327 -5.31 16.06 -26.99
C TRP A 327 -6.62 15.87 -27.76
N VAL A 328 -7.70 15.44 -27.11
CA VAL A 328 -8.99 15.11 -27.76
C VAL A 328 -9.52 16.21 -28.69
N ALA A 329 -9.32 17.49 -28.33
CA ALA A 329 -9.78 18.62 -29.11
C ALA A 329 -8.91 18.93 -30.34
N HIS A 330 -7.62 18.55 -30.31
CA HIS A 330 -6.66 18.84 -31.39
C HIS A 330 -5.70 17.66 -31.64
N PRO A 331 -6.19 16.46 -32.03
CA PRO A 331 -5.32 15.27 -32.14
C PRO A 331 -4.15 15.45 -33.12
N ALA A 332 -4.36 16.20 -34.21
CA ALA A 332 -3.34 16.49 -35.22
C ALA A 332 -2.18 17.37 -34.70
N ALA A 333 -2.34 18.01 -33.54
CA ALA A 333 -1.31 18.84 -32.93
C ALA A 333 -0.33 18.06 -32.04
N LEU A 334 -0.51 16.74 -31.90
CA LEU A 334 0.45 15.87 -31.23
C LEU A 334 1.73 15.73 -32.06
N ASP A 335 2.90 15.63 -31.42
CA ASP A 335 4.17 15.49 -32.14
C ASP A 335 4.26 14.22 -32.98
N ALA A 336 4.89 14.34 -34.15
CA ALA A 336 5.05 13.21 -35.08
C ALA A 336 5.66 11.94 -34.43
N PRO A 337 6.69 12.01 -33.56
CA PRO A 337 7.19 10.82 -32.87
C PRO A 337 6.16 10.19 -31.92
N LEU A 338 5.35 11.01 -31.23
CA LEU A 338 4.29 10.52 -30.35
C LEU A 338 3.13 9.92 -31.15
N GLN A 339 2.76 10.51 -32.29
CA GLN A 339 1.78 9.93 -33.22
C GLN A 339 2.26 8.58 -33.76
N ALA A 340 3.54 8.49 -34.16
CA ALA A 340 4.13 7.24 -34.63
C ALA A 340 4.13 6.16 -33.53
N ALA A 341 4.53 6.52 -32.31
CA ALA A 341 4.49 5.61 -31.17
C ALA A 341 3.05 5.21 -30.79
N GLN A 342 2.10 6.12 -30.88
CA GLN A 342 0.68 5.84 -30.64
C GLN A 342 0.13 4.84 -31.65
N ALA A 343 0.45 4.97 -32.93
CA ALA A 343 0.03 4.03 -33.96
C ALA A 343 0.60 2.62 -33.70
N GLN A 344 1.87 2.53 -33.28
CA GLN A 344 2.47 1.24 -32.89
C GLN A 344 1.80 0.66 -31.64
N TRP A 345 1.51 1.49 -30.63
CA TRP A 345 0.76 1.06 -29.44
C TRP A 345 -0.63 0.53 -29.80
N GLN A 346 -1.38 1.24 -30.64
CA GLN A 346 -2.72 0.82 -31.07
C GLN A 346 -2.68 -0.53 -31.81
N ALA A 347 -1.72 -0.72 -32.72
CA ALA A 347 -1.51 -1.98 -33.41
C ALA A 347 -1.15 -3.12 -32.43
N LEU A 348 -0.23 -2.88 -31.51
CA LEU A 348 0.17 -3.83 -30.48
C LEU A 348 -0.99 -4.21 -29.56
N HIS A 349 -1.71 -3.23 -29.03
CA HIS A 349 -2.82 -3.44 -28.13
C HIS A 349 -3.97 -4.19 -28.84
N ALA A 350 -4.27 -3.83 -30.09
CA ALA A 350 -5.26 -4.54 -30.90
C ALA A 350 -4.86 -6.00 -31.15
N ALA A 351 -3.61 -6.26 -31.53
CA ALA A 351 -3.09 -7.61 -31.74
C ALA A 351 -3.12 -8.45 -30.45
N TRP A 352 -2.81 -7.85 -29.30
CA TRP A 352 -2.85 -8.55 -28.02
C TRP A 352 -4.28 -8.86 -27.55
N CYS A 353 -5.21 -7.94 -27.78
CA CYS A 353 -6.60 -8.06 -27.37
C CYS A 353 -7.48 -8.78 -28.39
N ALA A 354 -6.95 -9.10 -29.59
CA ALA A 354 -7.68 -9.82 -30.61
C ALA A 354 -8.19 -11.18 -30.07
N PRO A 355 -9.47 -11.52 -30.32
CA PRO A 355 -10.01 -12.82 -29.98
C PRO A 355 -9.38 -13.90 -30.87
N GLU A 356 -8.95 -15.01 -30.27
CA GLU A 356 -8.61 -16.25 -30.99
C GLU A 356 -7.50 -16.19 -32.08
N PRO A 357 -6.44 -15.35 -32.03
CA PRO A 357 -5.32 -15.52 -32.94
C PRO A 357 -4.48 -16.74 -32.51
N SER A 358 -4.01 -17.53 -33.48
CA SER A 358 -3.00 -18.55 -33.20
C SER A 358 -1.74 -17.91 -32.62
N PRO A 359 -0.93 -18.63 -31.81
CA PRO A 359 0.32 -18.09 -31.27
C PRO A 359 1.23 -17.47 -32.36
N ALA A 360 1.32 -18.11 -33.54
CA ALA A 360 2.09 -17.62 -34.69
C ALA A 360 1.54 -16.28 -35.24
N GLN A 361 0.22 -16.17 -35.42
CA GLN A 361 -0.41 -14.93 -35.90
C GLN A 361 -0.19 -13.78 -34.91
N ARG A 362 -0.30 -14.07 -33.62
CA ARG A 362 -0.04 -13.09 -32.55
C ARG A 362 1.42 -12.63 -32.58
N LEU A 363 2.38 -13.54 -32.69
CA LEU A 363 3.80 -13.20 -32.78
C LEU A 363 4.09 -12.31 -34.00
N HIS A 364 3.54 -12.68 -35.16
CA HIS A 364 3.71 -11.91 -36.38
C HIS A 364 3.18 -10.47 -36.23
N ALA A 365 1.95 -10.31 -35.71
CA ALA A 365 1.33 -9.00 -35.52
C ALA A 365 2.03 -8.12 -34.47
N LEU A 366 2.63 -8.72 -33.44
CA LEU A 366 3.34 -8.00 -32.38
C LEU A 366 4.80 -7.67 -32.76
N SER A 367 5.36 -8.30 -33.78
CA SER A 367 6.79 -8.21 -34.09
C SER A 367 7.24 -6.78 -34.41
N ALA A 368 6.58 -6.13 -35.38
CA ALA A 368 6.97 -4.79 -35.81
C ALA A 368 6.77 -3.70 -34.72
N PRO A 369 5.64 -3.66 -33.98
CA PRO A 369 5.49 -2.72 -32.88
C PRO A 369 6.54 -2.88 -31.78
N LEU A 370 6.86 -4.11 -31.38
CA LEU A 370 7.84 -4.36 -30.31
C LEU A 370 9.26 -3.97 -30.76
N GLN A 371 9.63 -4.24 -32.01
CA GLN A 371 10.89 -3.74 -32.57
C GLN A 371 10.95 -2.20 -32.59
N ALA A 372 9.84 -1.52 -32.89
CA ALA A 372 9.78 -0.06 -32.88
C ALA A 372 10.01 0.49 -31.46
N PHE A 373 9.28 -0.02 -30.46
CA PHE A 373 9.47 0.40 -29.06
C PHE A 373 10.85 0.07 -28.52
N ALA A 374 11.42 -1.08 -28.88
CA ALA A 374 12.80 -1.42 -28.54
C ALA A 374 13.82 -0.44 -29.14
N ARG A 375 13.65 -0.03 -30.41
CA ARG A 375 14.51 0.99 -31.05
C ARG A 375 14.39 2.36 -30.40
N TRP A 376 13.20 2.72 -29.92
CA TRP A 376 12.99 3.93 -29.13
C TRP A 376 13.42 3.79 -27.66
N GLY A 377 13.93 2.62 -27.28
CA GLY A 377 14.43 2.34 -25.95
C GLY A 377 13.35 2.25 -24.87
N ALA A 378 12.10 1.88 -25.20
CA ALA A 378 11.04 1.76 -24.20
C ALA A 378 11.46 0.80 -23.06
N ALA A 379 11.39 1.28 -21.82
CA ALA A 379 11.89 0.62 -20.62
C ALA A 379 11.31 -0.78 -20.42
N ASP A 380 10.04 -0.95 -20.80
CA ASP A 380 9.30 -2.20 -20.64
C ASP A 380 9.52 -3.22 -21.76
N SER A 381 10.34 -2.91 -22.77
CA SER A 381 10.52 -3.78 -23.94
C SER A 381 10.98 -5.19 -23.55
N ILE A 382 11.94 -5.29 -22.62
CA ILE A 382 12.46 -6.58 -22.13
C ILE A 382 11.36 -7.36 -21.41
N ALA A 383 10.66 -6.73 -20.46
CA ALA A 383 9.58 -7.36 -19.72
C ALA A 383 8.46 -7.84 -20.65
N PHE A 384 8.10 -7.04 -21.64
CA PHE A 384 7.07 -7.37 -22.61
C PHE A 384 7.46 -8.58 -23.48
N LEU A 385 8.68 -8.59 -24.01
CA LEU A 385 9.21 -9.72 -24.79
C LEU A 385 9.24 -10.99 -23.94
N HIS A 386 9.65 -10.87 -22.68
CA HIS A 386 9.65 -11.96 -21.71
C HIS A 386 8.25 -12.56 -21.53
N HIS A 387 7.23 -11.72 -21.32
CA HIS A 387 5.83 -12.15 -21.25
C HIS A 387 5.33 -12.87 -22.49
N LEU A 388 5.73 -12.41 -23.66
CA LEU A 388 5.28 -12.98 -24.93
C LEU A 388 5.98 -14.32 -25.23
N LEU A 389 7.26 -14.42 -24.91
CA LEU A 389 8.10 -15.56 -25.28
C LEU A 389 8.16 -16.66 -24.20
N GLY A 390 7.97 -16.30 -22.92
CA GLY A 390 8.04 -17.22 -21.79
C GLY A 390 7.10 -18.43 -21.92
N PRO A 391 5.80 -18.24 -22.22
CA PRO A 391 4.86 -19.34 -22.42
C PRO A 391 5.27 -20.30 -23.53
N LEU A 392 5.84 -19.79 -24.62
CA LEU A 392 6.26 -20.60 -25.77
C LEU A 392 7.41 -21.54 -25.43
N HIS A 393 8.37 -21.08 -24.61
CA HIS A 393 9.52 -21.89 -24.21
C HIS A 393 9.21 -22.83 -23.04
N SER A 394 8.23 -22.44 -22.21
CA SER A 394 7.76 -23.27 -21.11
C SER A 394 6.86 -24.40 -21.60
N ALA A 395 6.26 -24.26 -22.78
CA ALA A 395 5.46 -25.29 -23.41
C ALA A 395 6.31 -26.50 -23.87
N PRO A 396 5.72 -27.71 -23.90
CA PRO A 396 6.40 -28.90 -24.44
C PRO A 396 6.50 -28.89 -25.98
N THR A 397 5.84 -27.95 -26.65
CA THR A 397 5.81 -27.82 -28.11
C THR A 397 7.01 -27.02 -28.63
N PRO A 398 7.48 -27.27 -29.88
CA PRO A 398 8.49 -26.44 -30.51
C PRO A 398 8.08 -24.98 -30.58
N VAL A 399 9.04 -24.09 -30.39
CA VAL A 399 8.84 -22.64 -30.54
C VAL A 399 8.56 -22.32 -32.02
N PRO A 400 7.51 -21.54 -32.34
CA PRO A 400 7.22 -21.16 -33.73
C PRO A 400 8.35 -20.33 -34.35
N PRO A 401 8.62 -20.45 -35.66
CA PRO A 401 9.66 -19.66 -36.34
C PRO A 401 9.38 -18.15 -36.28
N GLU A 402 8.11 -17.74 -36.18
CA GLU A 402 7.71 -16.33 -36.00
C GLU A 402 8.25 -15.71 -34.70
N ALA A 403 8.70 -16.52 -33.73
CA ALA A 403 9.33 -16.02 -32.52
C ALA A 403 10.81 -15.63 -32.71
N GLU A 404 11.49 -16.11 -33.75
CA GLU A 404 12.93 -15.90 -33.94
C GLU A 404 13.35 -14.42 -33.98
N PRO A 405 12.65 -13.51 -34.69
CA PRO A 405 13.02 -12.09 -34.69
C PRO A 405 12.91 -11.44 -33.30
N LEU A 406 11.93 -11.88 -32.51
CA LEU A 406 11.69 -11.37 -31.17
C LEU A 406 12.68 -11.95 -30.15
N LEU A 407 13.11 -13.20 -30.34
CA LEU A 407 14.18 -13.82 -29.56
C LEU A 407 15.51 -13.13 -29.82
N ALA A 408 15.84 -12.86 -31.08
CA ALA A 408 17.03 -12.11 -31.46
C ALA A 408 16.99 -10.69 -30.87
N LEU A 409 15.83 -10.03 -30.89
CA LEU A 409 15.65 -8.73 -30.26
C LEU A 409 15.88 -8.79 -28.74
N LEU A 410 15.32 -9.78 -28.06
CA LEU A 410 15.51 -9.95 -26.61
C LEU A 410 17.00 -10.16 -26.26
N ASP A 411 17.72 -10.95 -27.06
CA ASP A 411 19.17 -11.16 -26.87
C ASP A 411 19.99 -9.89 -27.05
N GLN A 412 19.60 -9.05 -28.01
CA GLN A 412 20.25 -7.75 -28.25
C GLN A 412 20.01 -6.78 -27.08
N LEU A 413 18.79 -6.76 -26.54
CA LEU A 413 18.42 -5.86 -25.45
C LEU A 413 19.01 -6.29 -24.10
N SER A 414 19.17 -7.59 -23.86
CA SER A 414 19.71 -8.10 -22.60
C SER A 414 20.37 -9.48 -22.76
N PRO A 415 21.70 -9.54 -22.76
CA PRO A 415 22.43 -10.81 -22.71
C PRO A 415 22.10 -11.65 -21.47
N ALA A 416 21.71 -11.02 -20.35
CA ALA A 416 21.29 -11.74 -19.15
C ALA A 416 19.99 -12.53 -19.36
N GLU A 417 19.09 -12.06 -20.23
CA GLU A 417 17.88 -12.79 -20.61
C GLU A 417 18.20 -14.04 -21.43
N HIS A 418 19.26 -14.00 -22.26
CA HIS A 418 19.76 -15.19 -22.94
C HIS A 418 20.05 -16.34 -21.97
N GLU A 419 20.68 -16.01 -20.83
CA GLU A 419 20.98 -17.00 -19.80
C GLU A 419 19.73 -17.51 -19.09
N ARG A 420 18.75 -16.63 -18.81
CA ARG A 420 17.46 -17.03 -18.21
C ARG A 420 16.70 -18.01 -19.09
N ARG A 421 16.72 -17.79 -20.41
CA ARG A 421 16.04 -18.68 -21.39
C ARG A 421 16.54 -20.11 -21.36
N ARG A 422 17.82 -20.35 -21.01
CA ARG A 422 18.33 -21.72 -20.80
C ARG A 422 17.55 -22.47 -19.70
N GLY A 423 17.03 -21.75 -18.71
CA GLY A 423 16.19 -22.30 -17.65
C GLY A 423 14.69 -22.42 -18.00
N TRP A 424 14.22 -21.79 -19.08
CA TRP A 424 12.80 -21.82 -19.47
C TRP A 424 12.37 -23.15 -20.06
N HIS A 425 13.32 -23.98 -20.52
CA HIS A 425 13.00 -25.26 -21.15
C HIS A 425 12.07 -26.08 -20.25
N GLN A 426 10.83 -26.28 -20.72
CA GLN A 426 9.77 -26.97 -19.99
C GLN A 426 9.54 -26.40 -18.57
N GLY A 427 9.60 -25.07 -18.46
CA GLY A 427 9.32 -24.29 -17.26
C GLY A 427 10.15 -24.70 -16.05
N ALA A 428 11.39 -25.18 -16.25
CA ALA A 428 12.21 -25.73 -15.18
C ALA A 428 12.59 -24.67 -14.13
N THR A 429 12.97 -23.47 -14.58
CA THR A 429 13.18 -22.31 -13.71
C THR A 429 12.52 -21.08 -14.31
N LEU A 430 11.74 -20.36 -13.51
CA LEU A 430 11.04 -19.15 -13.91
C LEU A 430 11.52 -17.95 -13.11
N TRP A 431 11.51 -16.78 -13.75
CA TRP A 431 11.83 -15.50 -13.15
C TRP A 431 10.70 -14.49 -13.42
N PRO A 432 10.49 -13.53 -12.51
CA PRO A 432 9.59 -12.43 -12.78
C PRO A 432 10.09 -11.59 -13.96
N PRO A 433 9.21 -11.33 -14.95
CA PRO A 433 9.48 -10.40 -16.05
C PRO A 433 9.88 -9.01 -15.52
N GLY A 434 10.88 -8.38 -16.13
CA GLY A 434 11.24 -6.99 -15.81
C GLY A 434 11.90 -6.76 -14.45
N VAL A 435 12.20 -7.81 -13.68
CA VAL A 435 12.93 -7.68 -12.40
C VAL A 435 14.38 -8.12 -12.59
N PRO A 436 15.37 -7.41 -12.02
CA PRO A 436 16.78 -7.83 -12.06
C PRO A 436 16.98 -9.28 -11.59
N THR A 437 17.97 -9.98 -12.17
CA THR A 437 18.28 -11.37 -11.83
C THR A 437 18.81 -11.43 -10.40
N GLN A 438 17.91 -11.75 -9.48
CA GLN A 438 18.28 -12.09 -8.11
C GLN A 438 17.87 -13.53 -7.84
N ALA A 439 18.76 -14.29 -7.20
CA ALA A 439 18.47 -15.65 -6.80
C ALA A 439 17.20 -15.75 -5.95
N ALA A 440 16.88 -14.70 -5.18
CA ALA A 440 15.70 -14.64 -4.34
C ALA A 440 14.37 -14.65 -5.11
N HIS A 441 14.36 -14.28 -6.40
CA HIS A 441 13.12 -14.10 -7.16
C HIS A 441 12.78 -15.27 -8.09
N ARG A 442 13.66 -16.26 -8.20
CA ARG A 442 13.42 -17.42 -9.08
C ARG A 442 12.52 -18.45 -8.40
N ILE A 443 11.85 -19.23 -9.22
CA ILE A 443 11.13 -20.45 -8.80
C ILE A 443 11.55 -21.63 -9.66
N GLU A 444 11.61 -22.82 -9.06
CA GLU A 444 12.13 -24.05 -9.67
C GLU A 444 11.06 -25.14 -9.67
N ARG A 445 10.73 -25.72 -10.82
CA ARG A 445 9.64 -26.71 -10.92
C ARG A 445 10.01 -28.01 -10.19
N LEU A 446 9.11 -28.50 -9.34
CA LEU A 446 9.22 -29.79 -8.66
C LEU A 446 8.34 -30.88 -9.30
N SER A 447 7.14 -30.54 -9.77
CA SER A 447 6.26 -31.49 -10.46
C SER A 447 6.83 -31.94 -11.80
N ALA A 448 6.36 -33.05 -12.38
CA ALA A 448 6.80 -33.51 -13.70
C ALA A 448 6.43 -32.52 -14.84
N PRO A 449 7.26 -32.36 -15.90
CA PRO A 449 7.02 -31.38 -16.98
C PRO A 449 5.72 -31.60 -17.75
N GLN A 450 5.21 -32.83 -17.79
CA GLN A 450 3.97 -33.17 -18.49
C GLN A 450 2.76 -32.40 -17.95
N ARG A 451 2.79 -31.98 -16.67
CA ARG A 451 1.71 -31.19 -16.05
C ARG A 451 1.57 -29.78 -16.64
N LEU A 452 2.56 -29.29 -17.41
CA LEU A 452 2.47 -27.99 -18.08
C LEU A 452 1.46 -28.01 -19.24
N ALA A 453 1.30 -29.14 -19.92
CA ALA A 453 0.35 -29.28 -21.02
C ALA A 453 -1.10 -29.03 -20.55
N ASP A 454 -1.38 -29.38 -19.30
CA ASP A 454 -2.71 -29.27 -18.71
C ASP A 454 -3.15 -27.82 -18.42
N LEU A 455 -2.23 -26.84 -18.47
CA LEU A 455 -2.53 -25.43 -18.20
C LEU A 455 -3.11 -24.68 -19.40
N ALA A 456 -2.76 -25.07 -20.63
CA ALA A 456 -3.07 -24.29 -21.84
C ALA A 456 -4.59 -24.16 -22.07
N ASP A 457 -5.35 -25.22 -21.78
CA ASP A 457 -6.81 -25.28 -22.01
C ASP A 457 -7.63 -24.88 -20.77
N ALA A 458 -6.98 -24.44 -19.70
CA ALA A 458 -7.65 -24.11 -18.46
C ALA A 458 -8.35 -22.73 -18.58
N PRO A 459 -9.68 -22.65 -18.38
CA PRO A 459 -10.37 -21.36 -18.42
C PRO A 459 -10.00 -20.46 -17.23
N LEU A 460 -9.49 -21.06 -16.14
CA LEU A 460 -9.07 -20.37 -14.93
C LEU A 460 -8.01 -21.21 -14.19
N VAL A 461 -6.94 -20.55 -13.73
CA VAL A 461 -5.87 -21.16 -12.93
C VAL A 461 -5.80 -20.47 -11.56
N VAL A 462 -5.57 -21.22 -10.49
CA VAL A 462 -5.22 -20.65 -9.18
C VAL A 462 -3.70 -20.63 -9.02
N ILE A 463 -3.16 -19.50 -8.55
CA ILE A 463 -1.76 -19.40 -8.13
C ILE A 463 -1.71 -19.03 -6.65
N ALA A 464 -0.96 -19.80 -5.87
CA ALA A 464 -0.75 -19.54 -4.45
C ALA A 464 0.72 -19.71 -4.05
N VAL A 465 1.18 -18.85 -3.13
CA VAL A 465 2.47 -18.99 -2.44
C VAL A 465 2.18 -19.45 -1.03
N LEU A 466 2.90 -20.47 -0.56
CA LEU A 466 2.68 -21.00 0.78
C LEU A 466 3.96 -21.53 1.43
N ARG A 467 3.88 -21.67 2.75
CA ARG A 467 4.84 -22.40 3.56
C ARG A 467 4.12 -22.96 4.78
N ASN A 468 4.28 -24.24 5.03
CA ASN A 468 3.74 -24.93 6.20
C ASN A 468 2.23 -24.75 6.38
N GLU A 469 1.48 -25.19 5.37
CA GLU A 469 0.02 -25.08 5.29
C GLU A 469 -0.68 -26.45 5.26
N ALA A 470 -0.05 -27.51 5.79
CA ALA A 470 -0.58 -28.87 5.69
C ALA A 470 -2.00 -29.00 6.26
N THR A 471 -2.35 -28.15 7.23
CA THR A 471 -3.70 -28.12 7.84
C THR A 471 -4.74 -27.46 6.91
N LEU A 472 -4.37 -26.40 6.18
CA LEU A 472 -5.30 -25.65 5.32
C LEU A 472 -5.40 -26.23 3.90
N LEU A 473 -4.34 -26.86 3.41
CA LEU A 473 -4.24 -27.38 2.04
C LEU A 473 -5.42 -28.26 1.59
N PRO A 474 -5.90 -29.24 2.38
CA PRO A 474 -7.06 -30.05 1.97
C PRO A 474 -8.31 -29.21 1.74
N HIS A 475 -8.56 -28.22 2.61
CA HIS A 475 -9.72 -27.33 2.50
C HIS A 475 -9.57 -26.36 1.33
N PHE A 476 -8.38 -25.78 1.16
CA PHE A 476 -8.06 -24.88 0.06
C PHE A 476 -8.32 -25.53 -1.30
N LEU A 477 -7.74 -26.72 -1.53
CA LEU A 477 -7.92 -27.44 -2.80
C LEU A 477 -9.39 -27.84 -3.01
N ALA A 478 -10.07 -28.36 -1.98
CA ALA A 478 -11.47 -28.75 -2.08
C ALA A 478 -12.38 -27.56 -2.42
N HIS A 479 -12.16 -26.40 -1.80
CA HIS A 479 -12.94 -25.18 -2.04
C HIS A 479 -12.82 -24.73 -3.50
N TYR A 480 -11.61 -24.57 -4.03
CA TYR A 480 -11.44 -24.10 -5.39
C TYR A 480 -11.86 -25.13 -6.45
N ARG A 481 -11.70 -26.44 -6.17
CA ARG A 481 -12.27 -27.51 -6.99
C ARG A 481 -13.80 -27.45 -7.05
N GLN A 482 -14.47 -27.14 -5.93
CA GLN A 482 -15.92 -26.94 -5.89
C GLN A 482 -16.36 -25.75 -6.76
N LEU A 483 -15.54 -24.71 -6.89
CA LEU A 483 -15.82 -23.56 -7.76
C LEU A 483 -15.56 -23.82 -9.25
N GLY A 484 -15.17 -25.05 -9.62
CA GLY A 484 -14.87 -25.46 -10.98
C GLY A 484 -13.43 -25.20 -11.42
N ILE A 485 -12.51 -24.95 -10.47
CA ILE A 485 -11.09 -24.74 -10.77
C ILE A 485 -10.36 -26.07 -10.62
N HIS A 486 -9.73 -26.52 -11.69
CA HIS A 486 -9.06 -27.82 -11.75
C HIS A 486 -7.59 -27.73 -12.14
N ARG A 487 -6.99 -26.54 -12.02
CA ARG A 487 -5.57 -26.29 -12.30
C ARG A 487 -4.99 -25.32 -11.28
N PHE A 488 -3.88 -25.72 -10.69
CA PHE A 488 -3.21 -24.98 -9.62
C PHE A 488 -1.73 -24.84 -9.95
N ILE A 489 -1.18 -23.65 -9.79
CA ILE A 489 0.27 -23.42 -9.72
C ILE A 489 0.58 -23.04 -8.28
N ILE A 490 1.29 -23.91 -7.58
CA ILE A 490 1.61 -23.70 -6.17
C ILE A 490 3.10 -23.46 -6.03
N ILE A 491 3.46 -22.43 -5.29
CA ILE A 491 4.85 -22.04 -5.03
C ILE A 491 5.13 -22.29 -3.55
N ASP A 492 5.90 -23.34 -3.27
CA ASP A 492 6.34 -23.73 -1.93
C ASP A 492 7.62 -23.00 -1.51
N ASN A 493 7.54 -22.17 -0.46
CA ASN A 493 8.69 -21.47 0.12
C ASN A 493 9.34 -22.27 1.26
N GLY A 494 9.71 -23.51 0.95
CA GLY A 494 10.50 -24.35 1.85
C GLY A 494 9.68 -24.93 2.99
N SER A 495 8.54 -25.56 2.70
CA SER A 495 7.76 -26.27 3.73
C SER A 495 8.49 -27.52 4.26
N ASP A 496 8.24 -27.82 5.53
CA ASP A 496 8.78 -28.96 6.28
C ASP A 496 7.71 -29.71 7.11
N ASP A 497 6.42 -29.43 6.89
CA ASP A 497 5.29 -29.97 7.65
C ASP A 497 4.46 -31.04 6.90
N GLY A 498 4.91 -31.49 5.72
CA GLY A 498 4.16 -32.40 4.85
C GLY A 498 3.37 -31.71 3.73
N SER A 499 3.35 -30.38 3.67
CA SER A 499 2.66 -29.61 2.61
C SER A 499 3.16 -29.98 1.22
N ARG A 500 4.47 -30.05 1.04
CA ARG A 500 5.11 -30.31 -0.26
C ARG A 500 4.76 -31.70 -0.78
N GLU A 501 4.87 -32.71 0.07
CA GLU A 501 4.60 -34.11 -0.25
C GLU A 501 3.14 -34.28 -0.64
N THR A 502 2.23 -33.63 0.09
CA THR A 502 0.79 -33.62 -0.20
C THR A 502 0.48 -33.01 -1.56
N LEU A 503 1.16 -31.92 -1.94
CA LEU A 503 0.98 -31.21 -3.21
C LEU A 503 1.57 -31.98 -4.40
N LEU A 504 2.72 -32.63 -4.23
CA LEU A 504 3.39 -33.39 -5.30
C LEU A 504 2.50 -34.51 -5.85
N VAL A 505 1.71 -35.16 -5.00
CA VAL A 505 0.81 -36.25 -5.40
C VAL A 505 -0.51 -35.78 -6.02
N GLN A 506 -0.85 -34.48 -5.94
CA GLN A 506 -2.07 -33.96 -6.57
C GLN A 506 -1.91 -33.88 -8.09
N PRO A 507 -2.80 -34.50 -8.89
CA PRO A 507 -2.64 -34.55 -10.36
C PRO A 507 -2.88 -33.19 -11.04
N ASP A 508 -3.64 -32.30 -10.42
CA ASP A 508 -4.04 -30.98 -10.91
C ASP A 508 -3.13 -29.83 -10.42
N VAL A 509 -2.03 -30.15 -9.74
CA VAL A 509 -1.08 -29.16 -9.19
C VAL A 509 0.22 -29.17 -9.98
N LEU A 510 0.64 -27.99 -10.44
CA LEU A 510 2.01 -27.71 -10.88
C LEU A 510 2.76 -27.05 -9.73
N LEU A 511 3.67 -27.80 -9.10
CA LEU A 511 4.41 -27.35 -7.92
C LEU A 511 5.77 -26.77 -8.30
N TYR A 512 6.07 -25.61 -7.72
CA TYR A 512 7.35 -24.92 -7.76
C TYR A 512 7.94 -24.76 -6.36
N HIS A 513 9.26 -24.79 -6.26
CA HIS A 513 10.03 -24.42 -5.09
C HIS A 513 10.55 -22.98 -5.23
N ALA A 514 10.43 -22.18 -4.17
CA ALA A 514 11.03 -20.87 -4.08
C ALA A 514 12.16 -20.86 -3.04
N PRO A 515 13.45 -20.79 -3.46
CA PRO A 515 14.59 -20.81 -2.54
C PRO A 515 14.87 -19.46 -1.85
N GLY A 516 14.21 -18.38 -2.29
CA GLY A 516 14.42 -17.03 -1.77
C GLY A 516 13.75 -16.74 -0.43
N GLU A 517 14.19 -15.66 0.22
CA GLU A 517 13.49 -15.09 1.38
C GLU A 517 12.19 -14.40 0.94
N TYR A 518 11.08 -14.73 1.61
CA TYR A 518 9.74 -14.22 1.29
C TYR A 518 9.66 -12.69 1.22
N ARG A 519 10.29 -11.98 2.18
CA ARG A 519 10.31 -10.51 2.20
C ARG A 519 11.00 -9.89 0.99
N HIS A 520 12.05 -10.53 0.48
CA HIS A 520 12.81 -10.03 -0.67
C HIS A 520 12.05 -10.25 -1.97
N ALA A 521 11.22 -11.29 -2.04
CA ALA A 521 10.30 -11.55 -3.16
C ALA A 521 9.00 -10.70 -3.11
N GLN A 522 9.03 -9.53 -2.45
CA GLN A 522 7.86 -8.66 -2.26
C GLN A 522 6.67 -9.40 -1.62
N TYR A 523 6.95 -10.21 -0.60
CA TYR A 523 5.97 -11.08 0.06
C TYR A 523 5.30 -12.03 -0.95
N GLY A 524 6.12 -12.70 -1.76
CA GLY A 524 5.68 -13.72 -2.72
C GLY A 524 5.18 -13.20 -4.07
N VAL A 525 4.88 -11.90 -4.20
CA VAL A 525 4.36 -11.32 -5.45
C VAL A 525 5.36 -11.49 -6.60
N ALA A 526 6.66 -11.44 -6.35
CA ALA A 526 7.66 -11.68 -7.40
C ALA A 526 7.57 -13.10 -7.97
N TRP A 527 7.30 -14.11 -7.13
CA TRP A 527 7.14 -15.48 -7.58
C TRP A 527 5.80 -15.71 -8.30
N GLN A 528 4.73 -15.07 -7.82
CA GLN A 528 3.45 -15.06 -8.53
C GLN A 528 3.59 -14.43 -9.92
N GLN A 529 4.30 -13.31 -10.04
CA GLN A 529 4.60 -12.67 -11.33
C GLN A 529 5.48 -13.55 -12.24
N ALA A 530 6.41 -14.33 -11.67
CA ALA A 530 7.16 -15.33 -12.43
C ALA A 530 6.22 -16.39 -13.04
N ALA A 531 5.30 -16.96 -12.25
CA ALA A 531 4.33 -17.92 -12.78
C ALA A 531 3.38 -17.27 -13.80
N LEU A 532 2.83 -16.10 -13.49
CA LEU A 532 1.92 -15.35 -14.37
C LEU A 532 2.55 -15.05 -15.73
N GLY A 533 3.75 -14.47 -15.73
CA GLY A 533 4.41 -14.00 -16.94
C GLY A 533 4.93 -15.11 -17.85
N ASN A 534 5.29 -16.24 -17.28
CA ASN A 534 5.83 -17.35 -18.06
C ASN A 534 4.78 -18.42 -18.41
N LEU A 535 3.68 -18.55 -17.66
CA LEU A 535 2.73 -19.66 -17.82
C LEU A 535 1.28 -19.23 -18.09
N CYS A 536 0.86 -18.04 -17.64
CA CYS A 536 -0.57 -17.65 -17.63
C CYS A 536 -0.86 -16.36 -18.43
N ALA A 537 0.03 -15.96 -19.34
CA ALA A 537 -0.15 -14.74 -20.11
C ALA A 537 -1.45 -14.79 -20.94
N GLY A 538 -2.35 -13.82 -20.73
CA GLY A 538 -3.64 -13.73 -21.40
C GLY A 538 -4.75 -14.65 -20.87
N GLN A 539 -4.45 -15.52 -19.90
CA GLN A 539 -5.42 -16.40 -19.22
C GLN A 539 -5.97 -15.75 -17.95
N TRP A 540 -7.21 -16.11 -17.58
CA TRP A 540 -7.77 -15.73 -16.29
C TRP A 540 -7.06 -16.52 -15.18
N THR A 541 -6.64 -15.80 -14.15
CA THR A 541 -5.89 -16.35 -13.02
C THR A 541 -6.42 -15.77 -11.72
N LEU A 542 -6.51 -16.61 -10.68
CA LEU A 542 -6.87 -16.22 -9.32
C LEU A 542 -5.63 -16.36 -8.41
N LEU A 543 -5.18 -15.24 -7.84
CA LEU A 543 -4.03 -15.12 -6.95
C LEU A 543 -4.49 -15.08 -5.50
N VAL A 544 -4.25 -16.15 -4.73
CA VAL A 544 -4.77 -16.29 -3.37
C VAL A 544 -3.76 -16.93 -2.43
N ASP A 545 -3.84 -16.58 -1.15
CA ASP A 545 -3.06 -17.24 -0.09
C ASP A 545 -3.81 -18.51 0.39
N ALA A 546 -3.11 -19.43 1.06
CA ALA A 546 -3.69 -20.71 1.48
C ALA A 546 -4.82 -20.58 2.52
N ASP A 547 -4.84 -19.47 3.27
CA ASP A 547 -5.88 -19.12 4.24
C ASP A 547 -6.97 -18.22 3.66
N GLU A 548 -6.99 -17.99 2.35
CA GLU A 548 -7.96 -17.14 1.65
C GLU A 548 -8.94 -17.94 0.77
N PHE A 549 -10.23 -17.78 1.06
CA PHE A 549 -11.31 -18.53 0.40
C PHE A 549 -12.26 -17.57 -0.31
N LEU A 550 -12.27 -17.63 -1.64
CA LEU A 550 -13.11 -16.77 -2.48
C LEU A 550 -14.60 -17.13 -2.35
N VAL A 551 -15.44 -16.11 -2.13
CA VAL A 551 -16.90 -16.17 -2.18
C VAL A 551 -17.45 -15.01 -3.02
N TYR A 552 -18.66 -15.17 -3.55
CA TYR A 552 -19.27 -14.24 -4.51
C TYR A 552 -20.79 -14.44 -4.62
N PRO A 553 -21.53 -13.54 -5.32
CA PRO A 553 -22.96 -13.72 -5.57
C PRO A 553 -23.30 -15.04 -6.27
N GLY A 554 -24.09 -15.87 -5.60
CA GLY A 554 -24.45 -17.22 -6.06
C GLY A 554 -23.49 -18.33 -5.62
N TYR A 555 -22.53 -18.05 -4.74
CA TYR A 555 -21.71 -19.08 -4.10
C TYR A 555 -22.56 -19.93 -3.11
N PRO A 556 -22.33 -21.26 -3.04
CA PRO A 556 -21.43 -22.06 -3.89
C PRO A 556 -22.08 -22.62 -5.16
N GLU A 557 -23.36 -22.37 -5.42
CA GLU A 557 -24.14 -23.06 -6.46
C GLU A 557 -23.76 -22.63 -7.90
N ARG A 558 -23.24 -21.41 -8.09
CA ARG A 558 -22.79 -20.89 -9.39
C ARG A 558 -21.28 -21.06 -9.53
N PRO A 559 -20.75 -21.68 -10.61
CA PRO A 559 -19.31 -21.76 -10.82
C PRO A 559 -18.71 -20.42 -11.21
N LEU A 560 -17.44 -20.19 -10.83
CA LEU A 560 -16.76 -18.90 -11.01
C LEU A 560 -16.55 -18.54 -12.50
N THR A 561 -16.36 -19.55 -13.35
CA THR A 561 -16.21 -19.38 -14.80
C THR A 561 -17.38 -18.64 -15.45
N ARG A 562 -18.59 -18.73 -14.88
CA ARG A 562 -19.78 -17.99 -15.35
C ARG A 562 -19.77 -16.51 -14.98
N LEU A 563 -18.87 -16.07 -14.12
CA LEU A 563 -18.66 -14.66 -13.81
C LEU A 563 -17.56 -14.05 -14.71
N LEU A 564 -16.61 -14.86 -15.20
CA LEU A 564 -15.55 -14.40 -16.10
C LEU A 564 -16.11 -13.83 -17.40
N SER A 565 -17.11 -14.49 -17.98
CA SER A 565 -17.75 -14.00 -19.21
C SER A 565 -18.35 -12.60 -19.02
N ALA A 566 -18.88 -12.28 -17.84
CA ALA A 566 -19.41 -10.95 -17.56
C ALA A 566 -18.30 -9.88 -17.52
N LEU A 567 -17.09 -10.22 -17.06
CA LEU A 567 -15.93 -9.31 -17.13
C LEU A 567 -15.46 -9.13 -18.57
N ASP A 568 -15.38 -10.23 -19.33
CA ASP A 568 -15.01 -10.18 -20.75
C ASP A 568 -15.99 -9.30 -21.55
N ASP A 569 -17.31 -9.47 -21.36
CA ASP A 569 -18.35 -8.66 -22.01
C ASP A 569 -18.25 -7.16 -21.64
N GLN A 570 -17.80 -6.86 -20.42
CA GLN A 570 -17.59 -5.49 -19.94
C GLN A 570 -16.20 -4.92 -20.32
N GLY A 571 -15.37 -5.69 -21.02
CA GLY A 571 -14.00 -5.31 -21.34
C GLY A 571 -13.11 -5.10 -20.11
N ARG A 572 -13.41 -5.81 -19.01
CA ARG A 572 -12.64 -5.79 -17.75
C ARG A 572 -11.64 -6.94 -17.74
N ASP A 573 -10.47 -6.69 -17.17
CA ASP A 573 -9.37 -7.65 -17.11
C ASP A 573 -8.87 -7.89 -15.68
N ALA A 574 -9.50 -7.28 -14.67
CA ALA A 574 -9.23 -7.55 -13.26
C ALA A 574 -10.49 -7.35 -12.42
N ALA A 575 -10.50 -7.88 -11.20
CA ALA A 575 -11.54 -7.61 -10.20
C ALA A 575 -10.95 -7.37 -8.81
N LEU A 576 -11.53 -6.40 -8.09
CA LEU A 576 -11.22 -6.15 -6.69
C LEU A 576 -11.82 -7.27 -5.82
N THR A 577 -11.01 -7.80 -4.92
CA THR A 577 -11.39 -8.83 -3.95
C THR A 577 -11.05 -8.34 -2.55
N PRO A 578 -11.97 -7.66 -1.85
CA PRO A 578 -11.79 -7.28 -0.46
C PRO A 578 -11.61 -8.50 0.46
N LEU A 579 -10.77 -8.35 1.48
CA LEU A 579 -10.44 -9.40 2.44
C LEU A 579 -11.28 -9.21 3.70
N ILE A 580 -11.95 -10.28 4.11
CA ILE A 580 -12.80 -10.28 5.29
C ILE A 580 -12.22 -11.28 6.29
N ASP A 581 -11.66 -10.73 7.35
CA ASP A 581 -11.08 -11.51 8.43
C ASP A 581 -12.14 -12.35 9.14
N ARG A 582 -11.84 -13.64 9.33
CA ARG A 582 -12.72 -14.65 9.94
C ARG A 582 -12.14 -15.17 11.23
N TYR A 583 -12.99 -15.33 12.24
CA TYR A 583 -12.57 -15.76 13.57
C TYR A 583 -13.64 -16.62 14.26
N PRO A 584 -13.28 -17.48 15.24
CA PRO A 584 -14.24 -18.18 16.07
C PRO A 584 -14.95 -17.21 17.03
N GLN A 585 -16.15 -17.59 17.46
CA GLN A 585 -16.83 -16.89 18.56
C GLN A 585 -16.10 -17.08 19.91
N GLY A 586 -15.55 -18.28 20.11
CA GLY A 586 -14.89 -18.71 21.34
C GLY A 586 -13.37 -18.50 21.31
N ASP A 587 -12.64 -19.43 21.92
CA ASP A 587 -11.18 -19.40 21.91
C ASP A 587 -10.66 -19.73 20.51
N LEU A 588 -9.49 -19.21 20.15
CA LEU A 588 -8.80 -19.61 18.92
C LEU A 588 -8.52 -21.12 18.92
N ALA A 589 -8.28 -21.71 20.09
CA ALA A 589 -8.07 -23.14 20.26
C ALA A 589 -9.25 -24.00 19.77
N ASP A 590 -10.48 -23.46 19.76
CA ASP A 590 -11.67 -24.17 19.29
C ASP A 590 -11.76 -24.19 17.76
N ALA A 591 -11.09 -23.26 17.07
CA ALA A 591 -10.98 -23.23 15.62
C ALA A 591 -9.84 -24.15 15.13
N ASP A 592 -10.01 -25.46 15.30
CA ASP A 592 -9.07 -26.48 14.79
C ASP A 592 -9.44 -26.93 13.37
N PHE A 593 -8.71 -26.41 12.38
CA PHE A 593 -8.94 -26.73 10.97
C PHE A 593 -8.52 -28.15 10.58
N SER A 594 -7.78 -28.89 11.44
CA SER A 594 -7.51 -30.31 11.18
C SER A 594 -8.74 -31.20 11.40
N ARG A 595 -9.72 -30.71 12.18
CA ARG A 595 -10.94 -31.44 12.56
C ARG A 595 -12.19 -30.97 11.81
N GLN A 596 -12.20 -29.71 11.39
CA GLN A 596 -13.38 -29.07 10.81
C GLN A 596 -13.02 -28.05 9.74
N ALA A 597 -13.92 -27.83 8.80
CA ALA A 597 -13.72 -26.85 7.74
C ALA A 597 -13.59 -25.41 8.30
N PRO A 598 -12.73 -24.54 7.75
CA PRO A 598 -12.51 -23.17 8.24
C PRO A 598 -13.80 -22.37 8.41
N MET A 599 -14.72 -22.46 7.44
CA MET A 599 -16.00 -21.75 7.48
C MET A 599 -16.90 -22.13 8.67
N ARG A 600 -16.79 -23.37 9.18
CA ARG A 600 -17.52 -23.83 10.36
C ARG A 600 -16.78 -23.50 11.65
N ALA A 601 -15.47 -23.62 11.63
CA ALA A 601 -14.59 -23.40 12.76
C ALA A 601 -14.49 -21.92 13.17
N ALA A 602 -14.50 -21.03 12.18
CA ALA A 602 -14.39 -19.58 12.35
C ALA A 602 -15.53 -18.87 11.59
N PRO A 603 -16.79 -19.01 12.05
CA PRO A 603 -17.96 -18.55 11.33
C PRO A 603 -18.23 -17.05 11.52
N CYS A 604 -17.45 -16.35 12.35
CA CYS A 604 -17.71 -14.96 12.72
C CYS A 604 -16.89 -13.96 11.89
N HIS A 605 -17.45 -12.75 11.75
CA HIS A 605 -16.79 -11.57 11.19
C HIS A 605 -17.41 -10.28 11.75
N ASP A 606 -16.76 -9.14 11.56
CA ASP A 606 -17.31 -7.84 11.96
C ASP A 606 -18.49 -7.45 11.03
N ARG A 607 -19.54 -6.85 11.58
CA ARG A 607 -20.73 -6.33 10.87
C ARG A 607 -20.36 -5.38 9.74
N GLN A 608 -19.35 -4.55 10.00
CA GLN A 608 -18.69 -3.70 9.02
C GLN A 608 -17.23 -4.18 8.92
N PRO A 609 -16.94 -5.21 8.10
CA PRO A 609 -15.63 -5.85 8.12
C PRO A 609 -14.52 -5.00 7.48
N LEU A 610 -14.92 -4.01 6.68
CA LEU A 610 -14.02 -3.17 5.89
C LEU A 610 -14.23 -1.71 6.26
N LEU A 611 -13.13 -0.99 6.43
CA LEU A 611 -13.09 0.47 6.58
C LEU A 611 -12.56 1.08 5.29
N ARG A 612 -13.17 2.15 4.81
CA ARG A 612 -12.70 2.89 3.64
C ARG A 612 -11.71 3.98 4.06
N TRP A 613 -10.59 4.09 3.36
CA TRP A 613 -9.59 5.12 3.58
C TRP A 613 -9.55 6.10 2.41
N ARG A 614 -10.15 7.28 2.61
CA ARG A 614 -10.24 8.35 1.60
C ARG A 614 -9.07 9.32 1.60
N LEU A 615 -8.24 9.35 2.65
CA LEU A 615 -7.20 10.36 2.80
C LEU A 615 -5.91 10.06 2.01
N GLY A 616 -5.86 8.93 1.33
CA GLY A 616 -4.73 8.55 0.49
C GLY A 616 -5.19 7.68 -0.68
N SER A 617 -4.30 7.56 -1.65
CA SER A 617 -4.48 6.76 -2.84
C SER A 617 -3.51 5.56 -2.76
N GLY A 618 -3.89 4.41 -3.33
CA GLY A 618 -3.03 3.22 -3.39
C GLY A 618 -1.69 3.49 -4.11
N ASN A 619 -0.84 2.48 -4.23
CA ASN A 619 0.55 2.62 -4.70
C ASN A 619 0.72 3.32 -6.08
N TYR A 620 -0.32 3.31 -6.91
CA TYR A 620 -0.36 3.91 -8.25
C TYR A 620 -1.34 5.08 -8.40
N SER A 621 -1.84 5.61 -7.28
CA SER A 621 -2.79 6.73 -7.25
C SER A 621 -4.11 6.49 -8.01
N ASN A 622 -4.55 5.22 -8.11
CA ASN A 622 -5.63 4.79 -8.99
C ASN A 622 -6.81 4.11 -8.28
N ALA A 623 -6.74 3.92 -6.95
CA ALA A 623 -7.78 3.29 -6.16
C ALA A 623 -7.82 3.83 -4.73
N GLU A 624 -9.01 3.79 -4.13
CA GLU A 624 -9.20 3.94 -2.69
C GLU A 624 -8.72 2.67 -1.97
N THR A 625 -8.18 2.81 -0.76
CA THR A 625 -7.74 1.67 0.05
C THR A 625 -8.85 1.22 1.01
N GLN A 626 -9.11 -0.09 1.05
CA GLN A 626 -9.93 -0.72 2.08
C GLN A 626 -9.05 -1.34 3.17
N LEU A 627 -9.46 -1.19 4.42
CA LEU A 627 -8.71 -1.61 5.62
C LEU A 627 -9.54 -2.60 6.44
N SER A 628 -8.86 -3.47 7.21
CA SER A 628 -9.54 -4.41 8.11
C SER A 628 -10.07 -3.72 9.37
N ALA A 629 -11.40 -3.76 9.56
CA ALA A 629 -12.03 -3.27 10.78
C ALA A 629 -11.61 -4.08 12.02
N LEU A 630 -11.52 -5.41 11.88
CA LEU A 630 -11.11 -6.29 12.97
C LEU A 630 -9.69 -5.94 13.45
N ARG A 631 -8.74 -5.77 12.53
CA ARG A 631 -7.35 -5.50 12.93
C ARG A 631 -7.21 -4.14 13.61
N HIS A 632 -7.94 -3.12 13.15
CA HIS A 632 -8.02 -1.82 13.87
C HIS A 632 -8.70 -1.94 15.24
N ARG A 633 -9.70 -2.81 15.40
CA ARG A 633 -10.33 -3.10 16.70
C ARG A 633 -9.38 -3.79 17.67
N LEU A 634 -8.60 -4.76 17.19
CA LEU A 634 -7.59 -5.47 17.98
C LEU A 634 -6.38 -4.59 18.30
N LEU A 635 -6.01 -3.70 17.39
CA LEU A 635 -4.85 -2.81 17.49
C LEU A 635 -5.28 -1.34 17.33
N PRO A 636 -6.00 -0.75 18.31
CA PRO A 636 -6.55 0.62 18.20
C PRO A 636 -5.47 1.70 18.14
N GLU A 637 -4.26 1.36 18.58
CA GLU A 637 -3.07 2.21 18.53
C GLU A 637 -2.33 2.06 17.19
N ALA A 638 -2.90 1.42 16.17
CA ALA A 638 -2.33 1.38 14.83
C ALA A 638 -2.57 2.69 14.06
N ALA A 639 -1.69 2.96 13.10
CA ALA A 639 -1.83 4.06 12.16
C ALA A 639 -3.16 3.95 11.40
N PRO A 640 -3.92 5.04 11.18
CA PRO A 640 -5.25 4.99 10.58
C PRO A 640 -5.33 4.33 9.20
N ASN A 641 -4.25 4.36 8.43
CA ASN A 641 -4.14 3.75 7.10
C ASN A 641 -3.51 2.34 7.11
N ALA A 642 -3.29 1.74 8.28
CA ALA A 642 -2.74 0.39 8.39
C ALA A 642 -3.77 -0.69 8.05
N PHE A 643 -3.28 -1.92 7.84
CA PHE A 643 -4.08 -3.13 7.64
C PHE A 643 -4.90 -3.13 6.35
N THR A 644 -4.26 -2.82 5.22
CA THR A 644 -4.89 -2.96 3.90
C THR A 644 -5.51 -4.35 3.74
N ALA A 645 -6.80 -4.37 3.42
CA ALA A 645 -7.66 -5.54 3.34
C ALA A 645 -8.33 -5.63 1.97
N GLN A 646 -7.52 -5.48 0.92
CA GLN A 646 -7.96 -5.68 -0.46
C GLN A 646 -6.87 -6.35 -1.28
N LYS A 647 -7.28 -7.11 -2.30
CA LYS A 647 -6.41 -7.64 -3.34
C LYS A 647 -7.04 -7.42 -4.71
N TYR A 648 -6.22 -7.37 -5.74
CA TYR A 648 -6.65 -7.56 -7.12
C TYR A 648 -6.32 -8.99 -7.52
N ALA A 649 -7.05 -9.95 -6.92
CA ALA A 649 -6.72 -11.37 -6.99
C ALA A 649 -7.16 -12.04 -8.28
N LEU A 650 -8.29 -11.64 -8.88
CA LEU A 650 -8.77 -12.22 -10.13
C LEU A 650 -8.35 -11.32 -11.30
N VAL A 651 -7.54 -11.85 -12.20
CA VAL A 651 -6.94 -11.09 -13.29
C VAL A 651 -6.80 -11.90 -14.57
N ARG A 652 -7.06 -11.27 -15.72
CA ARG A 652 -6.64 -11.75 -17.02
C ARG A 652 -5.30 -11.10 -17.35
N TYR A 653 -4.22 -11.81 -17.05
CA TYR A 653 -2.91 -11.17 -16.96
C TYR A 653 -2.41 -10.62 -18.29
N ARG A 654 -1.91 -9.37 -18.26
CA ARG A 654 -1.36 -8.66 -19.42
C ARG A 654 0.07 -8.19 -19.15
N PRO A 655 0.93 -8.08 -20.17
CA PRO A 655 2.34 -7.72 -20.01
C PRO A 655 2.60 -6.32 -19.40
N TRP A 656 1.62 -5.43 -19.55
CA TRP A 656 1.70 -4.05 -19.06
C TRP A 656 1.17 -3.87 -17.63
N MET A 657 0.56 -4.89 -17.03
CA MET A 657 0.07 -4.82 -15.65
C MET A 657 1.23 -4.76 -14.67
N ARG A 658 1.11 -3.95 -13.62
CA ARG A 658 2.13 -3.79 -12.56
C ARG A 658 1.47 -3.95 -11.21
N TYR A 659 2.07 -4.75 -10.34
CA TYR A 659 1.51 -5.06 -9.02
C TYR A 659 2.34 -4.44 -7.92
N ALA A 660 1.64 -3.92 -6.91
CA ALA A 660 2.25 -3.58 -5.65
C ALA A 660 2.41 -4.84 -4.76
N GLN A 661 3.20 -4.69 -3.70
CA GLN A 661 3.33 -5.70 -2.65
C GLN A 661 1.96 -6.17 -2.12
N GLY A 662 1.85 -7.46 -1.80
CA GLY A 662 0.62 -8.07 -1.30
C GLY A 662 -0.58 -8.06 -2.28
N LEU A 663 -0.36 -7.71 -3.55
CA LEU A 663 -1.41 -7.54 -4.58
C LEU A 663 -2.46 -6.49 -4.22
N HIS A 664 -2.14 -5.55 -3.32
CA HIS A 664 -3.08 -4.56 -2.80
C HIS A 664 -3.49 -3.51 -3.84
N ASP A 665 -2.63 -3.27 -4.83
CA ASP A 665 -2.84 -2.34 -5.93
C ASP A 665 -2.30 -2.92 -7.24
N VAL A 666 -2.96 -2.58 -8.35
CA VAL A 666 -2.54 -2.94 -9.71
C VAL A 666 -2.64 -1.71 -10.61
N ALA A 667 -1.62 -1.42 -11.40
CA ALA A 667 -1.65 -0.42 -12.46
C ALA A 667 -1.94 -1.06 -13.82
N ASN A 668 -2.47 -0.26 -14.74
CA ASN A 668 -2.77 -0.64 -16.12
C ASN A 668 -3.77 -1.81 -16.25
N ALA A 669 -4.70 -1.91 -15.30
CA ALA A 669 -5.80 -2.87 -15.32
C ALA A 669 -7.15 -2.14 -15.37
N ARG A 670 -8.12 -2.75 -16.05
CA ARG A 670 -9.52 -2.35 -16.11
C ARG A 670 -10.29 -3.18 -15.10
N VAL A 671 -10.38 -2.64 -13.89
CA VAL A 671 -11.02 -3.32 -12.75
C VAL A 671 -12.55 -3.30 -12.92
N GLY A 672 -13.17 -4.47 -12.81
CA GLY A 672 -14.62 -4.64 -12.65
C GLY A 672 -14.99 -4.97 -11.20
N ASP A 673 -16.28 -4.86 -10.87
CA ASP A 673 -16.84 -5.28 -9.59
C ASP A 673 -17.87 -6.39 -9.82
N LEU A 674 -17.57 -7.58 -9.29
CA LEU A 674 -18.47 -8.74 -9.31
C LEU A 674 -18.99 -9.08 -7.90
N GLY A 675 -18.74 -8.24 -6.90
CA GLY A 675 -19.06 -8.55 -5.51
C GLY A 675 -18.20 -9.69 -4.93
N LEU A 676 -17.01 -9.93 -5.48
CA LEU A 676 -16.08 -10.94 -4.97
C LEU A 676 -15.58 -10.57 -3.57
N ARG A 677 -15.36 -11.56 -2.71
CA ARG A 677 -14.75 -11.37 -1.38
C ARG A 677 -13.83 -12.54 -1.08
N LEU A 678 -12.69 -12.28 -0.45
CA LEU A 678 -11.83 -13.32 0.12
C LEU A 678 -12.12 -13.43 1.62
N LEU A 679 -12.55 -14.59 2.07
CA LEU A 679 -12.66 -14.90 3.49
C LEU A 679 -11.28 -15.34 3.99
N HIS A 680 -10.72 -14.62 4.95
CA HIS A 680 -9.34 -14.80 5.41
C HIS A 680 -9.31 -15.45 6.80
N PHE A 681 -8.79 -16.68 6.88
CA PHE A 681 -8.86 -17.58 8.03
C PHE A 681 -7.55 -17.64 8.84
N LYS A 682 -6.97 -16.47 9.10
CA LYS A 682 -5.74 -16.33 9.88
C LYS A 682 -5.88 -16.75 11.35
N TYR A 683 -7.07 -16.64 11.94
CA TYR A 683 -7.28 -16.79 13.37
C TYR A 683 -7.83 -18.19 13.71
N HIS A 684 -6.93 -19.08 14.12
CA HIS A 684 -7.23 -20.50 14.38
C HIS A 684 -6.33 -21.08 15.48
N ALA A 685 -6.49 -22.36 15.83
CA ALA A 685 -5.82 -23.00 16.97
C ALA A 685 -4.29 -22.93 16.92
N GLY A 686 -3.69 -22.90 15.72
CA GLY A 686 -2.25 -22.77 15.51
C GLY A 686 -1.72 -21.34 15.47
N PHE A 687 -2.60 -20.33 15.57
CA PHE A 687 -2.24 -18.92 15.35
C PHE A 687 -1.12 -18.44 16.27
N ARG A 688 -1.13 -18.82 17.56
CA ARG A 688 -0.10 -18.42 18.51
C ARG A 688 1.29 -18.90 18.10
N GLU A 689 1.40 -20.16 17.69
CA GLU A 689 2.67 -20.72 17.26
C GLU A 689 3.12 -20.08 15.95
N ARG A 690 2.19 -19.84 15.01
CA ARG A 690 2.47 -19.06 13.80
C ARG A 690 3.00 -17.65 14.13
N VAL A 691 2.38 -16.94 15.08
CA VAL A 691 2.86 -15.61 15.52
C VAL A 691 4.29 -15.69 16.06
N ARG A 692 4.60 -16.69 16.91
CA ARG A 692 5.95 -16.90 17.45
C ARG A 692 6.97 -17.08 16.33
N VAL A 693 6.70 -18.02 15.42
CA VAL A 693 7.59 -18.35 14.30
C VAL A 693 7.77 -17.14 13.37
N GLU A 694 6.70 -16.42 13.04
CA GLU A 694 6.80 -15.28 12.10
C GLU A 694 7.49 -14.05 12.70
N ILE A 695 7.40 -13.83 14.01
CA ILE A 695 8.22 -12.83 14.72
C ILE A 695 9.71 -13.21 14.65
N GLU A 696 10.04 -14.47 14.93
CA GLU A 696 11.43 -14.97 14.86
C GLU A 696 12.02 -14.88 13.45
N ARG A 697 11.20 -15.17 12.43
CA ARG A 697 11.61 -15.14 11.02
C ARG A 697 11.76 -13.72 10.48
N GLY A 698 10.92 -12.77 10.91
CA GLY A 698 10.97 -11.38 10.44
C GLY A 698 10.74 -11.23 8.93
N GLN A 699 10.03 -12.18 8.30
CA GLN A 699 9.82 -12.26 6.84
C GLN A 699 8.55 -11.52 6.36
N HIS A 700 7.73 -11.03 7.29
CA HIS A 700 6.51 -10.30 7.00
C HIS A 700 6.71 -8.78 7.11
N PHE A 701 5.71 -8.03 6.63
CA PHE A 701 5.76 -6.57 6.52
C PHE A 701 6.36 -5.89 7.76
N ASP A 702 7.33 -5.00 7.50
CA ASP A 702 7.98 -4.16 8.51
C ASP A 702 8.58 -4.97 9.68
N GLY A 703 9.25 -6.08 9.35
CA GLY A 703 9.87 -6.97 10.33
C GLY A 703 8.85 -7.71 11.20
N ALA A 704 7.72 -8.10 10.59
CA ALA A 704 6.59 -8.73 11.27
C ALA A 704 5.92 -7.85 12.35
N ARG A 705 5.90 -6.52 12.16
CA ARG A 705 5.30 -5.56 13.11
C ARG A 705 3.86 -5.89 13.50
N GLU A 706 3.05 -6.35 12.54
CA GLU A 706 1.68 -6.80 12.82
C GLU A 706 1.66 -7.99 13.78
N TYR A 707 2.51 -9.01 13.56
CA TYR A 707 2.62 -10.18 14.42
C TYR A 707 3.11 -9.83 15.82
N GLN A 708 4.04 -8.87 15.96
CA GLN A 708 4.45 -8.35 17.27
C GLN A 708 3.27 -7.74 18.04
N GLY A 709 2.33 -7.10 17.33
CA GLY A 709 1.08 -6.60 17.92
C GLY A 709 0.19 -7.70 18.48
N TYR A 710 0.26 -8.91 17.92
CA TYR A 710 -0.50 -10.08 18.38
C TYR A 710 0.15 -10.86 19.53
N TRP A 711 1.38 -10.55 19.93
CA TRP A 711 2.22 -11.28 20.90
C TRP A 711 1.71 -11.31 22.38
N GLY A 712 0.40 -11.25 22.58
CA GLY A 712 -0.26 -11.40 23.88
C GLY A 712 -1.77 -11.61 23.77
N MET A 713 -2.29 -11.77 22.55
CA MET A 713 -3.71 -12.02 22.27
C MET A 713 -3.96 -13.53 22.27
N GLU A 714 -3.92 -14.15 23.45
CA GLU A 714 -3.98 -15.61 23.59
C GLU A 714 -5.37 -16.15 23.96
N ARG A 715 -6.31 -15.30 24.39
CA ARG A 715 -7.66 -15.68 24.81
C ARG A 715 -8.61 -14.53 24.58
N GLY A 716 -9.78 -14.80 23.99
CA GLY A 716 -10.97 -13.93 24.00
C GLY A 716 -10.76 -12.46 23.59
N GLY A 717 -11.38 -12.02 22.51
CA GLY A 717 -11.32 -10.61 22.09
C GLY A 717 -11.61 -10.38 20.62
N PHE A 718 -11.61 -11.45 19.82
CA PHE A 718 -12.06 -11.40 18.44
C PHE A 718 -13.58 -11.23 18.36
N TRP A 719 -14.34 -12.00 19.13
CA TRP A 719 -15.79 -11.80 19.21
C TRP A 719 -16.18 -10.60 20.07
N ASP A 720 -17.15 -9.81 19.59
CA ASP A 720 -17.80 -8.71 20.28
C ASP A 720 -19.28 -8.73 19.92
N SER A 721 -20.20 -8.84 20.89
CA SER A 721 -21.64 -8.98 20.60
C SER A 721 -22.26 -7.78 19.87
N GLU A 722 -21.66 -6.59 19.99
CA GLU A 722 -22.12 -5.37 19.33
C GLU A 722 -21.49 -5.17 17.95
N LYS A 723 -20.36 -5.82 17.66
CA LYS A 723 -19.62 -5.62 16.40
C LYS A 723 -19.54 -6.86 15.52
N SER A 724 -19.72 -8.05 16.08
CA SER A 724 -19.58 -9.32 15.38
C SER A 724 -20.93 -9.91 14.98
N VAL A 725 -20.91 -10.68 13.90
CA VAL A 725 -22.02 -11.52 13.42
C VAL A 725 -21.49 -12.88 12.98
N GLU A 726 -22.35 -13.89 13.06
CA GLU A 726 -22.09 -15.22 12.54
C GLU A 726 -22.68 -15.37 11.14
N GLY A 727 -21.96 -16.08 10.26
CA GLY A 727 -22.48 -16.50 8.95
C GLY A 727 -21.47 -16.35 7.82
N CYS A 728 -21.73 -17.07 6.73
CA CYS A 728 -20.93 -17.00 5.50
C CYS A 728 -21.55 -16.06 4.46
N ARG A 729 -22.84 -15.71 4.60
CA ARG A 729 -23.55 -14.81 3.69
C ARG A 729 -23.32 -13.37 4.14
N LEU A 730 -22.23 -12.80 3.64
CA LEU A 730 -22.06 -11.35 3.66
C LEU A 730 -23.24 -10.74 2.89
N PRO A 731 -23.76 -9.57 3.30
CA PRO A 731 -24.69 -8.83 2.46
C PRO A 731 -23.95 -8.43 1.18
N LEU A 732 -24.09 -9.25 0.13
CA LEU A 732 -23.54 -9.04 -1.21
C LEU A 732 -24.29 -7.95 -1.98
N ALA A 733 -24.98 -7.05 -1.26
CA ALA A 733 -25.64 -5.92 -1.87
C ALA A 733 -24.57 -5.06 -2.53
N ALA A 734 -24.74 -4.81 -3.83
CA ALA A 734 -23.97 -3.81 -4.55
C ALA A 734 -23.95 -2.55 -3.69
N GLN A 735 -22.77 -2.14 -3.22
CA GLN A 735 -22.56 -0.77 -2.83
C GLN A 735 -22.88 0.02 -4.09
N LYS A 736 -24.10 0.55 -4.17
CA LYS A 736 -24.47 1.49 -5.22
C LYS A 736 -23.50 2.65 -5.06
N ASN A 737 -22.48 2.71 -5.92
CA ASN A 737 -21.78 3.95 -6.19
C ASN A 737 -22.87 4.95 -6.60
N LYS A 738 -23.21 5.84 -5.68
CA LYS A 738 -23.74 7.14 -6.05
C LYS A 738 -22.55 8.04 -6.30
#